data_AF-A0A1T3BJK3-F1
#
_entry.id   AF-A0A1T3BJK3-F1
#
_cell.length_a   1.000
_cell.length_b   1.000
_cell.length_c   1.000
_cell.angle_alpha   90.00
_cell.angle_beta   90.00
_cell.angle_gamma   90.00
#
_symmetry.space_group_name_H-M   'P 1'
#
loop_
_entity.id
_entity.type
_entity.pdbx_description
1 polymer ?
#
loop_
_entity_poly.entity_id
_entity_poly.type
_entity_poly.pdbx_seq_one_letter_code
_entity_poly.pdbx_strand_id
1 'polypeptide(L)'
;MRRVLKHHVCFCFLSTALLAGVSLIATQEKVYAQSQGNCRVVADTGSDGEQPIVCGGRERGDASDVVLRDNRDIDMGKYLGMPAVEVHGDADITMSGTLRVTNTGDRGRSSNDNQPAIKVHDGGVLKLMEATIVDVSKGIEADGGFVTVVAGSIGVKNGGDAVIEVSKGGRVTLMMKGRGVSGGGSNSTGIEVGDGGGTVELMGTGFTDVKTGIMIKGAGEASVTMTGKGTTITVGSNGKGIVMEGQGEAEVTGGTIEGSGSVVGAVVSSGTLTLMGTSFTKVTMGAQVSGDGKLKIEGSSTKITVTKNGVGLNVSGKGSATVTNVKIVGNEKGQGVVMMGEGEVTLMGTTVESFSTGVSVSDGTVKINGESMIKAAGDGVGIKVEGGTLKINGESTIEAKGKDGVGIKVEGTGKANVNMMGGKIQGHGNESGQGIGVDMAGEGTVELTKVTVSGFETGVKVTNGTMKIEGSSKITATGQKAVGVEVKGTGVLKINGESTITAEGDNGVGLQITGGKAEVTGGEISIGGVFGRGATMGVSVSGTGEAELKDVKIMGKGRGDDKGVEVNTSSKEEVKLTNVDISKVMYGVSVSKGTVKISGELTKIAATGTGLSVQGGTVTMTRGTISEGGVSVEDGTLMMTKGEIKGFTTEGVNVGISVTRADLTGTIITGKGSGTGVKVEDKKTSANLTLKDVMVSKVATGVEMNGAGALTIEGSSTIQFKGKYGVYVGGEVTKAELTKTVIRGEGNGSEYGVYVKSGATASLTLTDVKISKVATGVEMNGTGALTVSGSSTIEFTSDNGYGVYVGSSVKSATLTKTKIMGKGGGQGVYVAGGNVTLKDVMVSKVGIGVQMNGAGALTIEGSSTIEFKRKYGVYVGGEVTRADLTGTKITGTGASEYGVYAGDKVMGEVTMTTITGRRSHEVRGALRGALRGRTVRLEGVQISGVQKGVHVTRGGTLTMNQGSIEFKGNGYGVYVGKGVTKADLTNVTVTGKDNKGVGVYAMGGRTMVMTLTDVKISGVGMGIFAAGGGMLAIGGTSTIGFQGKYGVYVGKDVMGEVAMTTITGSGEAVRSGTGVYVNGGAAWLGGTTLKSVAKGMTVENGIVVMQNGVIKFHGEHGVLLKQGNALLVNVGMKYEGNNADATFLKVDATEGVNKADIKGALIEIDGQGKGLGVHVMNGGRVMLKNTVLANVVKGVDVFFRRYVSFIFAFAFCFLRDVCLYSIFYLIDLFFLFWGMCLALFIRLLC
;
A
#
# COMPACT_ATOMS: atom_id res chain seq x y z
N MET A 1 49.29 24.60 83.90
CA MET A 1 48.58 25.60 84.74
C MET A 1 47.17 25.81 84.20
N ARG A 2 46.17 25.99 85.08
CA ARG A 2 44.85 26.66 84.90
C ARG A 2 43.99 26.31 83.65
N ARG A 3 42.82 25.68 83.81
CA ARG A 3 41.49 26.24 84.22
C ARG A 3 40.78 27.04 83.11
N VAL A 4 39.45 26.97 82.88
CA VAL A 4 38.35 26.06 83.32
C VAL A 4 37.04 26.41 82.55
N LEU A 5 36.17 25.42 82.26
CA LEU A 5 34.71 25.42 81.91
C LEU A 5 34.06 26.56 81.06
N LYS A 6 33.13 26.28 80.12
CA LYS A 6 31.74 25.82 80.39
C LYS A 6 31.05 25.06 79.21
N HIS A 7 29.91 24.43 79.54
CA HIS A 7 28.99 23.58 78.74
C HIS A 7 28.42 24.26 77.46
N HIS A 8 27.83 23.56 76.48
CA HIS A 8 27.37 22.16 76.35
C HIS A 8 28.14 21.38 75.26
N VAL A 9 28.29 20.06 75.42
CA VAL A 9 29.31 19.27 74.72
C VAL A 9 28.75 18.51 73.50
N CYS A 10 29.44 18.67 72.38
CA CYS A 10 29.25 17.92 71.13
C CYS A 10 29.71 16.46 71.30
N PHE A 11 28.91 15.49 70.84
CA PHE A 11 29.28 14.06 70.88
C PHE A 11 29.52 13.51 69.47
N CYS A 12 30.80 13.40 69.11
CA CYS A 12 31.23 12.47 68.06
C CYS A 12 31.24 11.04 68.64
N PHE A 13 30.79 10.05 67.87
CA PHE A 13 30.98 8.61 68.13
C PHE A 13 31.82 8.08 66.94
N LEU A 14 33.11 7.76 67.09
CA LEU A 14 33.70 6.51 67.66
C LEU A 14 33.12 5.24 66.99
N SER A 15 33.88 4.35 66.35
CA SER A 15 35.34 4.08 66.31
C SER A 15 35.98 3.67 67.65
N THR A 16 35.56 2.54 68.22
CA THR A 16 36.35 1.67 69.12
C THR A 16 35.65 0.32 69.35
N ALA A 17 36.29 -0.79 68.97
CA ALA A 17 36.23 -2.12 69.61
C ALA A 17 37.11 -3.13 68.82
N LEU A 18 38.06 -3.87 69.39
CA LEU A 18 38.78 -3.68 70.65
C LEU A 18 40.13 -4.42 70.55
N LEU A 19 41.25 -3.76 70.87
CA LEU A 19 42.57 -4.40 70.90
C LEU A 19 42.78 -5.09 72.26
N ALA A 20 42.77 -6.42 72.28
CA ALA A 20 43.35 -7.28 73.33
C ALA A 20 43.45 -8.73 72.82
N GLY A 21 44.59 -9.42 72.85
CA GLY A 21 45.94 -8.94 73.15
C GLY A 21 46.99 -9.93 72.64
N VAL A 22 48.08 -9.42 72.05
CA VAL A 22 49.32 -10.17 71.84
C VAL A 22 50.25 -9.79 72.99
N SER A 23 50.34 -10.63 74.02
CA SER A 23 51.35 -10.48 75.07
C SER A 23 51.56 -11.77 75.85
N LEU A 24 52.85 -12.07 76.13
CA LEU A 24 53.35 -13.07 77.07
C LEU A 24 53.16 -14.55 76.66
N ILE A 25 54.09 -15.03 75.82
CA ILE A 25 54.90 -16.17 76.27
C ILE A 25 55.78 -15.64 77.41
N ALA A 26 55.32 -15.81 78.65
CA ALA A 26 56.15 -15.63 79.84
C ALA A 26 55.59 -16.47 80.98
N THR A 27 56.42 -17.43 81.39
CA THR A 27 56.43 -18.08 82.70
C THR A 27 55.75 -17.31 83.83
N GLN A 28 54.75 -17.92 84.45
CA GLN A 28 54.55 -17.80 85.90
C GLN A 28 54.50 -19.18 86.52
N GLU A 29 55.48 -19.46 87.36
CA GLU A 29 55.40 -20.57 88.31
C GLU A 29 54.23 -20.32 89.26
N LYS A 30 53.32 -21.28 89.37
CA LYS A 30 52.53 -21.47 90.58
C LYS A 30 52.74 -22.89 91.06
N VAL A 31 53.44 -22.98 92.20
CA VAL A 31 53.54 -24.19 92.99
C VAL A 31 52.13 -24.58 93.42
N TYR A 32 51.70 -25.78 93.01
CA TYR A 32 50.54 -26.46 93.56
C TYR A 32 50.95 -27.85 94.02
N ALA A 33 50.48 -28.21 95.21
CA ALA A 33 50.92 -29.39 95.94
C ALA A 33 50.40 -30.70 95.30
N GLN A 34 51.10 -31.80 95.58
CA GLN A 34 50.60 -33.14 95.28
C GLN A 34 49.34 -33.40 96.11
N SER A 35 48.18 -33.46 95.45
CA SER A 35 46.97 -34.07 96.00
C SER A 35 46.67 -35.34 95.22
N GLN A 36 46.73 -36.51 95.87
CA GLN A 36 46.14 -37.72 95.33
C GLN A 36 44.64 -37.69 95.64
N GLY A 37 43.81 -37.42 94.62
CA GLY A 37 42.36 -37.38 94.75
C GLY A 37 41.65 -37.77 93.45
N ASN A 38 40.52 -38.48 93.59
CA ASN A 38 39.48 -38.81 92.58
C ASN A 38 39.84 -39.55 91.28
N CYS A 39 41.10 -39.67 90.88
CA CYS A 39 41.51 -40.57 89.79
C CYS A 39 42.02 -41.90 90.34
N ARG A 40 41.38 -43.01 89.96
CA ARG A 40 41.73 -44.36 90.39
C ARG A 40 42.34 -45.14 89.23
N VAL A 41 43.51 -45.72 89.45
CA VAL A 41 44.10 -46.69 88.52
C VAL A 41 43.58 -48.09 88.91
N VAL A 42 43.22 -48.91 87.92
CA VAL A 42 42.46 -50.14 88.14
C VAL A 42 43.37 -51.32 88.51
N ALA A 43 43.33 -51.67 89.79
CA ALA A 43 43.96 -52.83 90.44
C ALA A 43 45.51 -52.86 90.50
N ASP A 44 46.01 -52.89 91.74
CA ASP A 44 47.42 -52.79 92.09
C ASP A 44 48.16 -54.14 91.93
N THR A 45 48.85 -54.33 90.78
CA THR A 45 49.76 -55.49 90.58
C THR A 45 51.09 -55.14 89.87
N GLY A 46 51.49 -53.87 89.77
CA GLY A 46 52.78 -53.49 89.17
C GLY A 46 52.99 -51.98 88.98
N SER A 47 54.24 -51.52 89.08
CA SER A 47 54.65 -50.10 89.01
C SER A 47 54.70 -49.54 87.57
N ASP A 48 53.96 -50.14 86.65
CA ASP A 48 54.17 -50.00 85.22
C ASP A 48 52.99 -49.18 84.65
N GLY A 49 53.28 -48.09 83.93
CA GLY A 49 52.31 -47.04 83.55
C GLY A 49 51.21 -47.44 82.55
N GLU A 50 50.94 -48.73 82.36
CA GLU A 50 50.10 -49.33 81.31
C GLU A 50 48.63 -49.52 81.69
N GLN A 51 48.23 -49.23 82.93
CA GLN A 51 46.86 -49.47 83.42
C GLN A 51 45.86 -48.37 83.00
N PRO A 52 44.57 -48.70 82.75
CA PRO A 52 43.51 -47.74 82.44
C PRO A 52 43.33 -46.63 83.47
N ILE A 53 42.94 -45.44 83.01
CA ILE A 53 42.68 -44.25 83.82
C ILE A 53 41.18 -44.10 84.01
N VAL A 54 40.67 -44.15 85.25
CA VAL A 54 39.26 -43.88 85.56
C VAL A 54 39.17 -42.75 86.59
N CYS A 55 38.52 -41.64 86.25
CA CYS A 55 38.34 -40.48 87.11
C CYS A 55 36.86 -40.15 87.29
N GLY A 56 36.36 -40.17 88.52
CA GLY A 56 34.93 -40.02 88.83
C GLY A 56 34.69 -39.07 89.99
N GLY A 57 33.87 -38.03 89.76
CA GLY A 57 33.54 -37.03 90.78
C GLY A 57 32.47 -37.49 91.77
N ARG A 58 32.86 -38.11 92.91
CA ARG A 58 32.00 -38.21 94.13
C ARG A 58 32.77 -38.68 95.38
N GLU A 59 33.33 -37.73 96.13
CA GLU A 59 33.10 -37.62 97.58
C GLU A 59 33.38 -36.19 98.06
N ARG A 60 32.98 -35.87 99.30
CA ARG A 60 32.73 -34.47 99.73
C ARG A 60 33.97 -33.58 99.77
N GLY A 61 33.90 -32.46 99.04
CA GLY A 61 34.45 -31.18 99.49
C GLY A 61 35.95 -30.98 99.26
N ASP A 62 36.36 -30.95 98.00
CA ASP A 62 37.24 -29.92 97.41
C ASP A 62 37.49 -30.29 95.94
N ALA A 63 37.00 -29.48 95.01
CA ALA A 63 37.21 -29.71 93.57
C ALA A 63 38.61 -29.21 93.18
N SER A 64 39.58 -30.12 93.08
CA SER A 64 40.93 -29.79 92.61
C SER A 64 41.16 -30.26 91.18
N ASP A 65 41.49 -29.33 90.28
CA ASP A 65 42.00 -29.60 88.93
C ASP A 65 43.12 -30.66 88.98
N VAL A 66 42.93 -31.81 88.33
CA VAL A 66 43.94 -32.87 88.33
C VAL A 66 44.85 -32.74 87.12
N VAL A 67 46.12 -32.36 87.37
CA VAL A 67 47.15 -32.30 86.32
C VAL A 67 48.02 -33.56 86.32
N LEU A 68 47.77 -34.49 85.40
CA LEU A 68 48.58 -35.70 85.22
C LEU A 68 49.81 -35.37 84.36
N ARG A 69 51.02 -35.49 84.93
CA ARG A 69 52.26 -34.98 84.29
C ARG A 69 53.08 -36.01 83.55
N ASP A 70 52.95 -37.29 83.90
CA ASP A 70 53.77 -38.37 83.35
C ASP A 70 53.19 -38.94 82.05
N ASN A 71 54.06 -39.56 81.24
CA ASN A 71 53.65 -40.30 80.04
C ASN A 71 52.92 -41.59 80.43
N ARG A 72 51.97 -42.03 79.60
CA ARG A 72 51.13 -43.22 79.84
C ARG A 72 50.97 -44.02 78.56
N ASP A 73 51.43 -45.27 78.55
CA ASP A 73 51.40 -46.16 77.39
C ASP A 73 50.46 -47.34 77.67
N ILE A 74 49.19 -47.23 77.26
CA ILE A 74 48.11 -48.17 77.64
C ILE A 74 47.79 -49.11 76.46
N ASP A 75 47.86 -50.42 76.68
CA ASP A 75 47.41 -51.42 75.70
C ASP A 75 46.04 -51.98 76.10
N MET A 76 44.98 -51.53 75.42
CA MET A 76 43.61 -51.99 75.63
C MET A 76 43.44 -53.49 75.37
N GLY A 77 44.33 -54.11 74.58
CA GLY A 77 44.31 -55.56 74.36
C GLY A 77 44.51 -56.37 75.64
N LYS A 78 45.07 -55.76 76.70
CA LYS A 78 45.26 -56.35 78.03
C LYS A 78 44.06 -56.17 78.98
N TYR A 79 43.16 -55.21 78.70
CA TYR A 79 42.08 -54.77 79.61
C TYR A 79 40.71 -54.82 78.93
N LEU A 80 40.22 -56.04 78.66
CA LEU A 80 38.94 -56.27 77.98
C LEU A 80 37.76 -55.63 78.74
N GLY A 81 36.85 -55.03 77.97
CA GLY A 81 35.64 -54.38 78.47
C GLY A 81 35.83 -52.98 79.05
N MET A 82 37.04 -52.41 79.02
CA MET A 82 37.34 -51.08 79.58
C MET A 82 37.93 -50.12 78.54
N PRO A 83 37.56 -48.81 78.56
CA PRO A 83 38.28 -47.79 77.81
C PRO A 83 39.67 -47.53 78.43
N ALA A 84 40.62 -46.99 77.65
CA ALA A 84 41.94 -46.63 78.19
C ALA A 84 41.87 -45.41 79.12
N VAL A 85 40.93 -44.49 78.88
CA VAL A 85 40.60 -43.35 79.73
C VAL A 85 39.08 -43.21 79.87
N GLU A 86 38.56 -43.18 81.10
CA GLU A 86 37.16 -42.86 81.44
C GLU A 86 37.10 -41.68 82.41
N VAL A 87 36.37 -40.62 82.07
CA VAL A 87 36.18 -39.44 82.93
C VAL A 87 34.68 -39.12 83.04
N HIS A 88 34.16 -39.01 84.27
CA HIS A 88 32.72 -38.81 84.47
C HIS A 88 32.34 -37.99 85.71
N GLY A 89 31.16 -37.36 85.66
CA GLY A 89 30.70 -36.41 86.67
C GLY A 89 31.45 -35.07 86.58
N ASP A 90 31.50 -34.32 87.68
CA ASP A 90 32.12 -32.97 87.75
C ASP A 90 33.67 -32.99 87.72
N ALA A 91 34.30 -33.95 87.03
CA ALA A 91 35.76 -34.12 87.01
C ALA A 91 36.42 -33.32 85.87
N ASP A 92 37.37 -32.43 86.20
CA ASP A 92 38.21 -31.70 85.22
C ASP A 92 39.68 -32.16 85.30
N ILE A 93 40.16 -32.77 84.21
CA ILE A 93 41.44 -33.48 84.12
C ILE A 93 42.28 -32.88 82.99
N THR A 94 43.51 -32.45 83.29
CA THR A 94 44.50 -32.03 82.28
C THR A 94 45.71 -32.96 82.30
N MET A 95 45.94 -33.71 81.22
CA MET A 95 47.18 -34.48 81.03
C MET A 95 48.21 -33.64 80.28
N SER A 96 49.34 -33.33 80.93
CA SER A 96 50.48 -32.64 80.31
C SER A 96 51.54 -33.59 79.76
N GLY A 97 51.55 -34.86 80.19
CA GLY A 97 52.36 -35.93 79.58
C GLY A 97 51.74 -36.49 78.30
N THR A 98 52.49 -37.28 77.56
CA THR A 98 52.02 -37.96 76.34
C THR A 98 51.21 -39.20 76.71
N LEU A 99 49.96 -39.28 76.22
CA LEU A 99 49.16 -40.51 76.25
C LEU A 99 49.44 -41.32 74.97
N ARG A 100 49.74 -42.61 75.09
CA ARG A 100 49.70 -43.57 73.98
C ARG A 100 48.69 -44.65 74.29
N VAL A 101 47.88 -45.02 73.30
CA VAL A 101 46.92 -46.12 73.40
C VAL A 101 47.08 -47.04 72.19
N THR A 102 47.25 -48.33 72.45
CA THR A 102 47.25 -49.39 71.44
C THR A 102 46.21 -50.44 71.77
N ASN A 103 45.91 -51.33 70.82
CA ASN A 103 45.17 -52.57 71.08
C ASN A 103 45.86 -53.72 70.35
N THR A 104 46.74 -54.44 71.04
CA THR A 104 47.53 -55.53 70.42
C THR A 104 46.86 -56.90 70.47
N GLY A 105 45.60 -56.96 70.92
CA GLY A 105 44.87 -58.21 71.23
C GLY A 105 44.91 -59.27 70.13
N ASP A 106 45.04 -60.53 70.56
CA ASP A 106 45.28 -61.68 69.68
C ASP A 106 44.25 -61.82 68.55
N ARG A 107 44.74 -61.89 67.31
CA ARG A 107 43.97 -61.81 66.04
C ARG A 107 43.01 -62.99 65.77
N GLY A 108 42.71 -63.81 66.78
CA GLY A 108 42.00 -65.08 66.67
C GLY A 108 40.82 -65.28 67.64
N ARG A 109 40.53 -64.34 68.54
CA ARG A 109 39.29 -64.39 69.36
C ARG A 109 38.34 -63.25 68.98
N SER A 110 37.09 -63.62 68.75
CA SER A 110 35.97 -62.67 68.68
C SER A 110 35.71 -62.11 70.08
N SER A 111 36.31 -60.96 70.39
CA SER A 111 35.84 -60.08 71.45
C SER A 111 34.96 -59.01 70.82
N ASN A 112 33.72 -58.89 71.30
CA ASN A 112 32.76 -57.87 70.88
C ASN A 112 33.07 -56.52 71.57
N ASP A 113 34.35 -56.17 71.64
CA ASP A 113 34.86 -55.09 72.48
C ASP A 113 34.92 -53.78 71.66
N ASN A 114 33.77 -53.11 71.61
CA ASN A 114 33.57 -51.84 70.92
C ASN A 114 33.88 -50.61 71.81
N GLN A 115 34.52 -50.81 72.95
CA GLN A 115 34.86 -49.70 73.86
C GLN A 115 35.75 -48.66 73.17
N PRO A 116 35.54 -47.36 73.44
CA PRO A 116 36.40 -46.28 72.98
C PRO A 116 37.75 -46.28 73.70
N ALA A 117 38.78 -45.71 73.07
CA ALA A 117 40.04 -45.43 73.76
C ALA A 117 39.88 -44.35 74.83
N ILE A 118 39.07 -43.33 74.56
CA ILE A 118 38.75 -42.25 75.49
C ILE A 118 37.23 -42.15 75.60
N LYS A 119 36.69 -42.26 76.81
CA LYS A 119 35.27 -42.06 77.12
C LYS A 119 35.10 -40.94 78.13
N VAL A 120 34.28 -39.93 77.82
CA VAL A 120 33.98 -38.84 78.75
C VAL A 120 32.48 -38.58 78.78
N HIS A 121 31.86 -38.67 79.95
CA HIS A 121 30.41 -38.57 80.08
C HIS A 121 29.94 -37.84 81.33
N ASP A 122 28.63 -37.57 81.42
CA ASP A 122 27.97 -36.98 82.59
C ASP A 122 28.62 -35.67 83.10
N GLY A 123 29.07 -34.79 82.19
CA GLY A 123 29.67 -33.49 82.51
C GLY A 123 31.20 -33.47 82.63
N GLY A 124 31.88 -34.62 82.52
CA GLY A 124 33.34 -34.70 82.68
C GLY A 124 34.13 -33.88 81.66
N VAL A 125 35.32 -33.41 82.03
CA VAL A 125 36.23 -32.61 81.20
C VAL A 125 37.62 -33.25 81.15
N LEU A 126 38.15 -33.46 79.95
CA LEU A 126 39.48 -34.03 79.71
C LEU A 126 40.27 -33.19 78.69
N LYS A 127 41.48 -32.80 79.06
CA LYS A 127 42.40 -32.04 78.21
C LYS A 127 43.75 -32.75 78.07
N LEU A 128 44.08 -33.21 76.88
CA LEU A 128 45.32 -33.93 76.56
C LEU A 128 46.27 -33.01 75.78
N MET A 129 47.50 -32.82 76.25
CA MET A 129 48.51 -32.06 75.50
C MET A 129 49.06 -32.85 74.31
N GLU A 130 49.25 -34.17 74.44
CA GLU A 130 49.62 -35.05 73.33
C GLU A 130 48.98 -36.44 73.49
N ALA A 131 48.35 -36.97 72.44
CA ALA A 131 47.74 -38.30 72.44
C ALA A 131 48.00 -39.08 71.14
N THR A 132 48.53 -40.31 71.24
CA THR A 132 48.80 -41.22 70.12
C THR A 132 47.98 -42.50 70.28
N ILE A 133 46.87 -42.61 69.55
CA ILE A 133 45.95 -43.75 69.61
C ILE A 133 46.05 -44.54 68.30
N VAL A 134 46.22 -45.87 68.36
CA VAL A 134 46.41 -46.74 67.18
C VAL A 134 45.68 -48.08 67.35
N ASP A 135 45.09 -48.59 66.26
CA ASP A 135 44.43 -49.90 66.14
C ASP A 135 43.25 -50.17 67.11
N VAL A 136 42.61 -49.12 67.63
CA VAL A 136 41.44 -49.25 68.54
C VAL A 136 40.11 -49.44 67.79
N SER A 137 39.06 -49.90 68.48
CA SER A 137 37.71 -50.09 67.90
C SER A 137 36.97 -48.76 67.65
N LYS A 138 37.00 -47.87 68.65
CA LYS A 138 36.43 -46.52 68.64
C LYS A 138 37.45 -45.56 69.27
N GLY A 139 37.56 -44.32 68.78
CA GLY A 139 38.59 -43.38 69.25
C GLY A 139 38.19 -42.63 70.52
N ILE A 140 37.40 -41.56 70.37
CA ILE A 140 36.87 -40.73 71.44
C ILE A 140 35.33 -40.85 71.46
N GLU A 141 34.75 -41.03 72.63
CA GLU A 141 33.29 -41.00 72.88
C GLU A 141 33.00 -39.94 73.95
N ALA A 142 32.18 -38.93 73.62
CA ALA A 142 31.82 -37.83 74.51
C ALA A 142 30.29 -37.71 74.66
N ASP A 143 29.74 -38.29 75.73
CA ASP A 143 28.30 -38.37 76.02
C ASP A 143 27.91 -37.36 77.11
N GLY A 144 27.65 -36.12 76.71
CA GLY A 144 27.50 -34.98 77.62
C GLY A 144 28.81 -34.55 78.31
N GLY A 145 29.96 -35.04 77.84
CA GLY A 145 31.31 -34.70 78.32
C GLY A 145 32.13 -33.84 77.35
N PHE A 146 33.27 -33.34 77.79
CA PHE A 146 34.14 -32.41 77.06
C PHE A 146 35.56 -32.96 76.90
N VAL A 147 36.06 -33.07 75.67
CA VAL A 147 37.42 -33.54 75.35
C VAL A 147 38.16 -32.50 74.53
N THR A 148 39.41 -32.19 74.89
CA THR A 148 40.33 -31.36 74.10
C THR A 148 41.65 -32.10 73.91
N VAL A 149 42.15 -32.21 72.67
CA VAL A 149 43.46 -32.81 72.37
C VAL A 149 44.30 -31.83 71.55
N VAL A 150 45.47 -31.46 72.06
CA VAL A 150 46.30 -30.39 71.48
C VAL A 150 47.24 -30.91 70.39
N ALA A 151 47.81 -32.11 70.55
CA ALA A 151 48.73 -32.72 69.58
C ALA A 151 48.62 -34.25 69.55
N GLY A 152 49.24 -34.88 68.55
CA GLY A 152 49.34 -36.33 68.42
C GLY A 152 48.68 -36.88 67.14
N SER A 153 48.07 -38.06 67.23
CA SER A 153 47.37 -38.76 66.13
C SER A 153 46.40 -39.80 66.67
N ILE A 154 45.26 -40.01 66.01
CA ILE A 154 44.26 -41.01 66.40
C ILE A 154 43.97 -41.93 65.21
N GLY A 155 44.05 -43.24 65.40
CA GLY A 155 43.79 -44.25 64.38
C GLY A 155 42.95 -45.39 64.92
N VAL A 156 41.83 -45.68 64.25
CA VAL A 156 41.02 -46.89 64.50
C VAL A 156 41.43 -48.02 63.55
N LYS A 157 41.22 -49.27 63.98
CA LYS A 157 41.56 -50.48 63.21
C LYS A 157 40.71 -50.63 61.95
N ASN A 158 41.16 -51.50 61.03
CA ASN A 158 40.36 -51.81 59.84
C ASN A 158 39.01 -52.45 60.21
N GLY A 159 37.90 -51.83 59.78
CA GLY A 159 36.55 -52.23 60.20
C GLY A 159 36.16 -51.79 61.61
N GLY A 160 36.86 -50.82 62.20
CA GLY A 160 36.43 -50.07 63.38
C GLY A 160 35.19 -49.19 63.12
N ASP A 161 34.67 -48.61 64.20
CA ASP A 161 33.36 -47.97 64.26
C ASP A 161 33.45 -46.46 63.98
N ALA A 162 33.51 -45.61 65.01
CA ALA A 162 33.71 -44.16 64.91
C ALA A 162 35.07 -43.72 65.47
N VAL A 163 35.72 -42.71 64.88
CA VAL A 163 36.94 -42.13 65.49
C VAL A 163 36.61 -41.08 66.55
N ILE A 164 35.55 -40.32 66.33
CA ILE A 164 34.93 -39.43 67.32
C ILE A 164 33.44 -39.73 67.33
N GLU A 165 32.86 -39.94 68.50
CA GLU A 165 31.42 -39.97 68.72
C GLU A 165 31.06 -38.92 69.78
N VAL A 166 30.03 -38.11 69.51
CA VAL A 166 29.48 -37.15 70.48
C VAL A 166 27.98 -37.30 70.59
N SER A 167 27.44 -37.21 71.81
CA SER A 167 26.00 -37.26 72.08
C SER A 167 25.64 -36.42 73.31
N LYS A 168 24.34 -36.17 73.51
CA LYS A 168 23.75 -35.41 74.62
C LYS A 168 24.42 -34.05 74.90
N GLY A 169 24.87 -33.36 73.86
CA GLY A 169 25.55 -32.06 73.97
C GLY A 169 27.05 -32.13 74.28
N GLY A 170 27.66 -33.31 74.24
CA GLY A 170 29.10 -33.50 74.41
C GLY A 170 29.94 -32.75 73.36
N ARG A 171 31.19 -32.42 73.71
CA ARG A 171 32.10 -31.61 72.87
C ARG A 171 33.48 -32.23 72.73
N VAL A 172 34.02 -32.27 71.50
CA VAL A 172 35.38 -32.74 71.22
C VAL A 172 36.15 -31.70 70.40
N THR A 173 37.35 -31.32 70.84
CA THR A 173 38.19 -30.28 70.21
C THR A 173 39.58 -30.83 69.88
N LEU A 174 39.98 -30.88 68.60
CA LEU A 174 41.27 -31.42 68.15
C LEU A 174 42.12 -30.35 67.45
N MET A 175 43.29 -30.02 68.00
CA MET A 175 44.17 -28.95 67.52
C MET A 175 45.51 -29.44 66.90
N MET A 176 45.53 -30.65 66.30
CA MET A 176 46.75 -31.43 66.00
C MET A 176 47.65 -30.92 64.86
N LYS A 177 47.40 -29.71 64.33
CA LYS A 177 48.27 -28.98 63.37
C LYS A 177 48.86 -29.83 62.23
N GLY A 178 48.04 -30.62 61.55
CA GLY A 178 48.42 -31.37 60.35
C GLY A 178 48.94 -32.80 60.58
N ARG A 179 49.01 -33.30 61.82
CA ARG A 179 49.06 -34.75 62.07
C ARG A 179 47.63 -35.29 62.05
N GLY A 180 47.39 -36.28 61.21
CA GLY A 180 46.04 -36.71 60.82
C GLY A 180 45.43 -37.77 61.73
N VAL A 181 44.11 -37.90 61.58
CA VAL A 181 43.28 -38.97 62.13
C VAL A 181 43.06 -40.03 61.03
N SER A 182 43.17 -41.32 61.34
CA SER A 182 42.91 -42.41 60.37
C SER A 182 41.70 -43.24 60.74
N GLY A 183 40.81 -43.44 59.77
CA GLY A 183 39.53 -44.11 59.94
C GLY A 183 39.56 -45.63 59.79
N GLY A 184 40.64 -46.29 59.36
CA GLY A 184 40.60 -47.75 59.20
C GLY A 184 39.65 -48.26 58.09
N GLY A 185 39.47 -47.50 57.01
CA GLY A 185 38.99 -48.03 55.73
C GLY A 185 37.49 -48.29 55.59
N SER A 186 37.10 -49.56 55.48
CA SER A 186 35.91 -49.96 54.68
C SER A 186 34.54 -49.60 55.25
N ASN A 187 34.41 -49.55 56.59
CA ASN A 187 33.13 -49.44 57.29
C ASN A 187 33.04 -48.24 58.26
N SER A 188 34.09 -47.44 58.35
CA SER A 188 34.28 -46.51 59.47
C SER A 188 33.71 -45.12 59.29
N THR A 189 33.35 -44.51 60.41
CA THR A 189 32.91 -43.13 60.50
C THR A 189 34.02 -42.26 61.13
N GLY A 190 34.32 -41.11 60.52
CA GLY A 190 35.26 -40.14 61.11
C GLY A 190 34.69 -39.50 62.37
N ILE A 191 33.55 -38.82 62.21
CA ILE A 191 32.80 -38.15 63.28
C ILE A 191 31.36 -38.67 63.27
N GLU A 192 30.86 -39.15 64.39
CA GLU A 192 29.45 -39.48 64.62
C GLU A 192 28.83 -38.52 65.65
N VAL A 193 27.63 -38.02 65.35
CA VAL A 193 26.81 -37.20 66.26
C VAL A 193 25.49 -37.93 66.52
N GLY A 194 25.36 -38.46 67.73
CA GLY A 194 24.22 -39.24 68.20
C GLY A 194 23.07 -38.39 68.76
N ASP A 195 22.20 -39.04 69.53
CA ASP A 195 21.03 -38.41 70.13
C ASP A 195 21.38 -37.28 71.10
N GLY A 196 20.54 -36.23 71.12
CA GLY A 196 20.76 -35.03 71.93
C GLY A 196 21.81 -34.06 71.38
N GLY A 197 22.44 -34.35 70.23
CA GLY A 197 23.36 -33.41 69.57
C GLY A 197 24.76 -33.38 70.19
N GLY A 198 25.61 -32.46 69.73
CA GLY A 198 27.00 -32.34 70.16
C GLY A 198 27.85 -31.43 69.27
N THR A 199 29.05 -31.07 69.76
CA THR A 199 29.97 -30.12 69.09
C THR A 199 31.33 -30.76 68.80
N VAL A 200 31.83 -30.67 67.56
CA VAL A 200 33.19 -31.12 67.21
C VAL A 200 33.98 -29.99 66.54
N GLU A 201 35.13 -29.64 67.09
CA GLU A 201 36.00 -28.57 66.59
C GLU A 201 37.33 -29.14 66.10
N LEU A 202 37.59 -29.07 64.80
CA LEU A 202 38.84 -29.48 64.16
C LEU A 202 39.66 -28.23 63.79
N MET A 203 40.78 -28.00 64.48
CA MET A 203 41.67 -26.85 64.24
C MET A 203 42.97 -27.31 63.56
N GLY A 204 42.93 -27.43 62.24
CA GLY A 204 44.05 -27.95 61.43
C GLY A 204 44.22 -29.47 61.49
N THR A 205 43.18 -30.21 61.90
CA THR A 205 43.19 -31.67 62.06
C THR A 205 42.41 -32.32 60.92
N GLY A 206 43.10 -33.06 60.04
CA GLY A 206 42.49 -33.77 58.91
C GLY A 206 42.22 -35.25 59.20
N PHE A 207 41.34 -35.87 58.41
CA PHE A 207 41.01 -37.30 58.47
C PHE A 207 41.39 -38.00 57.16
N THR A 208 41.88 -39.23 57.23
CA THR A 208 42.12 -40.12 56.08
C THR A 208 41.47 -41.48 56.30
N ASP A 209 41.28 -42.23 55.21
CA ASP A 209 40.78 -43.61 55.23
C ASP A 209 39.46 -43.80 56.00
N VAL A 210 38.49 -42.87 55.82
CA VAL A 210 37.13 -42.99 56.35
C VAL A 210 36.13 -43.42 55.28
N LYS A 211 35.12 -44.23 55.65
CA LYS A 211 33.99 -44.57 54.76
C LYS A 211 32.91 -43.50 54.79
N THR A 212 32.60 -43.01 55.99
CA THR A 212 31.76 -41.84 56.23
C THR A 212 32.57 -40.77 56.93
N GLY A 213 32.61 -39.54 56.40
CA GLY A 213 33.35 -38.44 57.05
C GLY A 213 32.68 -37.98 58.35
N ILE A 214 31.44 -37.53 58.25
CA ILE A 214 30.59 -37.05 59.34
C ILE A 214 29.22 -37.72 59.22
N MET A 215 28.70 -38.29 60.31
CA MET A 215 27.39 -38.95 60.38
C MET A 215 26.57 -38.34 61.53
N ILE A 216 25.35 -37.89 61.24
CA ILE A 216 24.45 -37.24 62.22
C ILE A 216 23.13 -38.01 62.25
N LYS A 217 22.83 -38.63 63.40
CA LYS A 217 21.65 -39.50 63.60
C LYS A 217 20.60 -38.88 64.52
N GLY A 218 21.00 -38.00 65.44
CA GLY A 218 20.14 -37.50 66.51
C GLY A 218 19.09 -36.45 66.11
N ALA A 219 18.15 -36.21 67.02
CA ALA A 219 17.15 -35.13 66.91
C ALA A 219 17.59 -33.79 67.53
N GLY A 220 18.79 -33.70 68.12
CA GLY A 220 19.34 -32.48 68.73
C GLY A 220 20.16 -31.63 67.77
N GLU A 221 20.66 -30.49 68.26
CA GLU A 221 21.54 -29.59 67.49
C GLU A 221 22.98 -30.16 67.39
N ALA A 222 23.47 -30.32 66.17
CA ALA A 222 24.83 -30.79 65.89
C ALA A 222 25.69 -29.66 65.30
N SER A 223 26.94 -29.50 65.75
CA SER A 223 27.89 -28.54 65.17
C SER A 223 29.25 -29.18 64.91
N VAL A 224 29.78 -29.04 63.69
CA VAL A 224 31.14 -29.47 63.34
C VAL A 224 31.90 -28.33 62.67
N THR A 225 32.88 -27.77 63.37
CA THR A 225 33.67 -26.61 62.91
C THR A 225 35.07 -27.03 62.49
N MET A 226 35.36 -26.92 61.19
CA MET A 226 36.62 -27.27 60.53
C MET A 226 37.42 -26.00 60.18
N THR A 227 38.28 -25.56 61.08
CA THR A 227 39.15 -24.38 60.92
C THR A 227 40.61 -24.76 60.68
N GLY A 228 41.43 -23.79 60.24
CA GLY A 228 42.83 -24.01 59.89
C GLY A 228 43.06 -24.25 58.39
N LYS A 229 44.28 -23.96 57.92
CA LYS A 229 44.63 -24.05 56.50
C LYS A 229 44.82 -25.52 56.09
N GLY A 230 43.94 -26.03 55.23
CA GLY A 230 44.05 -27.38 54.66
C GLY A 230 43.41 -28.50 55.50
N THR A 231 42.45 -28.17 56.35
CA THR A 231 41.67 -29.15 57.13
C THR A 231 40.78 -29.97 56.20
N THR A 232 41.26 -31.15 55.81
CA THR A 232 40.62 -32.05 54.84
C THR A 232 40.19 -33.37 55.47
N ILE A 233 38.99 -33.86 55.10
CA ILE A 233 38.52 -35.22 55.37
C ILE A 233 38.52 -36.00 54.06
N THR A 234 39.38 -37.01 53.94
CA THR A 234 39.54 -37.82 52.73
C THR A 234 38.70 -39.10 52.83
N VAL A 235 37.73 -39.23 51.92
CA VAL A 235 36.70 -40.27 51.93
C VAL A 235 37.03 -41.37 50.92
N GLY A 236 36.95 -42.62 51.37
CA GLY A 236 37.16 -43.83 50.59
C GLY A 236 36.13 -44.04 49.47
N SER A 237 36.44 -44.94 48.53
CA SER A 237 35.54 -45.26 47.42
C SER A 237 34.18 -45.82 47.88
N ASN A 238 33.12 -45.48 47.14
CA ASN A 238 31.71 -45.71 47.48
C ASN A 238 31.32 -45.14 48.86
N GLY A 239 32.03 -44.13 49.36
CA GLY A 239 31.79 -43.49 50.66
C GLY A 239 30.90 -42.26 50.60
N LYS A 240 30.58 -41.71 51.77
CA LYS A 240 29.78 -40.49 51.97
C LYS A 240 30.60 -39.47 52.77
N GLY A 241 30.59 -38.21 52.38
CA GLY A 241 31.30 -37.15 53.13
C GLY A 241 30.58 -36.77 54.42
N ILE A 242 29.39 -36.22 54.29
CA ILE A 242 28.52 -35.80 55.39
C ILE A 242 27.16 -36.51 55.23
N VAL A 243 26.61 -37.03 56.32
CA VAL A 243 25.35 -37.79 56.32
C VAL A 243 24.45 -37.24 57.41
N MET A 244 23.25 -36.81 57.02
CA MET A 244 22.19 -36.36 57.93
C MET A 244 20.98 -37.28 57.77
N GLU A 245 20.73 -38.10 58.79
CA GLU A 245 19.61 -39.04 58.87
C GLU A 245 18.67 -38.73 60.05
N GLY A 246 19.10 -37.91 61.01
CA GLY A 246 18.30 -37.44 62.14
C GLY A 246 17.25 -36.38 61.78
N GLN A 247 16.30 -36.13 62.69
CA GLN A 247 15.24 -35.11 62.53
C GLN A 247 15.66 -33.69 62.93
N GLY A 248 16.84 -33.54 63.54
CA GLY A 248 17.32 -32.28 64.13
C GLY A 248 17.90 -31.28 63.13
N GLU A 249 18.65 -30.30 63.66
CA GLU A 249 19.42 -29.35 62.86
C GLU A 249 20.93 -29.58 63.05
N ALA A 250 21.69 -29.47 61.97
CA ALA A 250 23.13 -29.69 61.97
C ALA A 250 23.85 -28.58 61.19
N GLU A 251 24.96 -28.09 61.72
CA GLU A 251 25.85 -27.13 61.06
C GLU A 251 27.25 -27.74 60.86
N VAL A 252 27.78 -27.66 59.64
CA VAL A 252 29.19 -27.94 59.35
C VAL A 252 29.83 -26.71 58.74
N THR A 253 30.89 -26.21 59.36
CA THR A 253 31.50 -24.91 59.04
C THR A 253 32.97 -25.06 58.66
N GLY A 254 33.34 -24.66 57.45
CA GLY A 254 34.70 -24.69 56.91
C GLY A 254 35.14 -26.05 56.36
N GLY A 255 36.46 -26.19 56.16
CA GLY A 255 37.09 -27.45 55.73
C GLY A 255 36.88 -27.87 54.27
N THR A 256 37.39 -29.04 53.92
CA THR A 256 37.20 -29.69 52.62
C THR A 256 36.95 -31.18 52.78
N ILE A 257 35.98 -31.71 52.05
CA ILE A 257 35.77 -33.14 51.86
C ILE A 257 36.38 -33.55 50.51
N GLU A 258 37.31 -34.50 50.52
CA GLU A 258 38.01 -34.98 49.33
C GLU A 258 37.67 -36.45 49.04
N GLY A 259 37.11 -36.73 47.86
CA GLY A 259 36.70 -38.08 47.47
C GLY A 259 37.79 -38.89 46.76
N SER A 260 37.77 -40.21 46.96
CA SER A 260 38.57 -41.18 46.20
C SER A 260 37.70 -42.15 45.39
N GLY A 261 37.23 -41.70 44.22
CA GLY A 261 36.55 -42.57 43.24
C GLY A 261 35.08 -42.27 43.04
N SER A 262 34.17 -43.06 43.60
CA SER A 262 32.72 -42.82 43.59
C SER A 262 32.33 -42.37 44.99
N VAL A 263 32.05 -41.09 45.20
CA VAL A 263 31.80 -40.51 46.54
C VAL A 263 30.69 -39.48 46.44
N VAL A 264 29.77 -39.50 47.42
CA VAL A 264 28.76 -38.44 47.60
C VAL A 264 29.26 -37.49 48.67
N GLY A 265 29.33 -36.19 48.37
CA GLY A 265 29.81 -35.17 49.31
C GLY A 265 28.90 -35.03 50.53
N ALA A 266 27.62 -34.71 50.34
CA ALA A 266 26.61 -34.69 51.39
C ALA A 266 25.38 -35.55 51.04
N VAL A 267 24.82 -36.25 52.01
CA VAL A 267 23.57 -37.02 51.91
C VAL A 267 22.62 -36.56 53.02
N VAL A 268 21.44 -36.06 52.66
CA VAL A 268 20.42 -35.58 53.59
C VAL A 268 19.10 -36.28 53.28
N SER A 269 18.65 -37.17 54.17
CA SER A 269 17.37 -37.89 54.05
C SER A 269 16.29 -37.35 54.99
N SER A 270 16.71 -36.65 56.06
CA SER A 270 15.82 -35.97 57.01
C SER A 270 16.55 -34.83 57.72
N GLY A 271 15.81 -34.07 58.55
CA GLY A 271 16.34 -32.93 59.30
C GLY A 271 16.84 -31.77 58.42
N THR A 272 17.58 -30.84 59.03
CA THR A 272 18.20 -29.70 58.35
C THR A 272 19.73 -29.77 58.47
N LEU A 273 20.45 -29.75 57.35
CA LEU A 273 21.92 -29.62 57.31
C LEU A 273 22.32 -28.28 56.70
N THR A 274 23.10 -27.48 57.44
CA THR A 274 23.70 -26.23 56.98
C THR A 274 25.20 -26.41 56.79
N LEU A 275 25.72 -26.03 55.63
CA LEU A 275 27.13 -26.08 55.26
C LEU A 275 27.65 -24.66 55.01
N MET A 276 28.55 -24.13 55.84
CA MET A 276 29.11 -22.78 55.69
C MET A 276 30.59 -22.83 55.34
N GLY A 277 30.96 -22.52 54.10
CA GLY A 277 32.37 -22.55 53.65
C GLY A 277 32.94 -23.94 53.32
N THR A 278 32.18 -25.02 53.54
CA THR A 278 32.64 -26.41 53.37
C THR A 278 32.69 -26.84 51.90
N SER A 279 33.88 -27.09 51.38
CA SER A 279 34.09 -27.46 49.98
C SER A 279 34.11 -28.98 49.73
N PHE A 280 33.69 -29.40 48.54
CA PHE A 280 33.75 -30.80 48.09
C PHE A 280 34.62 -30.92 46.84
N THR A 281 35.56 -31.86 46.82
CA THR A 281 36.44 -32.10 45.67
C THR A 281 36.61 -33.59 45.37
N LYS A 282 36.85 -33.93 44.10
CA LYS A 282 36.99 -35.32 43.60
C LYS A 282 35.80 -36.25 43.93
N VAL A 283 34.61 -35.68 44.14
CA VAL A 283 33.36 -36.42 44.35
C VAL A 283 32.69 -36.79 43.02
N THR A 284 31.75 -37.73 43.02
CA THR A 284 30.86 -38.04 41.87
C THR A 284 29.48 -37.45 42.03
N MET A 285 29.06 -37.16 43.26
CA MET A 285 27.90 -36.32 43.53
C MET A 285 28.23 -35.32 44.63
N GLY A 286 27.95 -34.03 44.43
CA GLY A 286 28.27 -33.00 45.43
C GLY A 286 27.35 -33.11 46.64
N ALA A 287 26.04 -33.07 46.42
CA ALA A 287 25.05 -33.34 47.45
C ALA A 287 23.82 -34.08 46.91
N GLN A 288 23.22 -34.90 47.77
CA GLN A 288 21.96 -35.62 47.54
C GLN A 288 20.97 -35.30 48.67
N VAL A 289 19.78 -34.85 48.30
CA VAL A 289 18.67 -34.58 49.21
C VAL A 289 17.47 -35.43 48.83
N SER A 290 16.89 -36.11 49.81
CA SER A 290 15.70 -36.98 49.65
C SER A 290 14.83 -36.95 50.91
N GLY A 291 13.72 -37.71 50.89
CA GLY A 291 12.77 -37.73 52.00
C GLY A 291 12.16 -36.35 52.23
N ASP A 292 12.17 -35.90 53.49
CA ASP A 292 11.78 -34.55 53.93
C ASP A 292 13.02 -33.68 54.27
N GLY A 293 14.23 -34.12 53.89
CA GLY A 293 15.49 -33.48 54.23
C GLY A 293 15.68 -32.07 53.66
N LYS A 294 16.39 -31.21 54.40
CA LYS A 294 16.67 -29.82 54.01
C LYS A 294 18.17 -29.57 54.01
N LEU A 295 18.69 -28.99 52.93
CA LEU A 295 20.10 -28.65 52.79
C LEU A 295 20.28 -27.14 52.57
N LYS A 296 21.19 -26.51 53.31
CA LYS A 296 21.61 -25.12 53.12
C LYS A 296 23.11 -25.11 52.87
N ILE A 297 23.58 -24.47 51.79
CA ILE A 297 25.01 -24.36 51.47
C ILE A 297 25.35 -22.89 51.21
N GLU A 298 26.28 -22.33 51.97
CA GLU A 298 26.61 -20.91 51.91
C GLU A 298 28.13 -20.64 51.86
N GLY A 299 28.50 -19.50 51.26
CA GLY A 299 29.85 -18.92 51.34
C GLY A 299 30.61 -18.91 50.01
N SER A 300 31.23 -17.76 49.70
CA SER A 300 31.97 -17.53 48.44
C SER A 300 33.25 -18.34 48.29
N SER A 301 33.79 -18.88 49.39
CA SER A 301 34.90 -19.84 49.37
C SER A 301 34.45 -21.28 49.07
N THR A 302 33.15 -21.56 49.09
CA THR A 302 32.60 -22.91 48.92
C THR A 302 32.66 -23.32 47.45
N LYS A 303 33.46 -24.36 47.16
CA LYS A 303 33.55 -24.96 45.84
C LYS A 303 33.13 -26.43 45.86
N ILE A 304 32.23 -26.81 44.95
CA ILE A 304 31.82 -28.20 44.71
C ILE A 304 32.42 -28.62 43.36
N THR A 305 33.36 -29.56 43.36
CA THR A 305 34.00 -30.07 42.13
C THR A 305 33.69 -31.54 41.95
N VAL A 306 32.83 -31.84 40.98
CA VAL A 306 32.41 -33.21 40.62
C VAL A 306 33.23 -33.77 39.47
N THR A 307 33.40 -35.09 39.47
CA THR A 307 34.20 -35.86 38.51
C THR A 307 33.35 -36.94 37.84
N LYS A 308 33.79 -37.40 36.66
CA LYS A 308 33.01 -38.29 35.77
C LYS A 308 31.69 -37.61 35.38
N ASN A 309 30.73 -38.35 34.81
CA ASN A 309 29.40 -37.83 34.44
C ASN A 309 28.52 -37.54 35.68
N GLY A 310 29.07 -36.90 36.71
CA GLY A 310 28.50 -36.74 38.04
C GLY A 310 27.42 -35.66 38.14
N VAL A 311 26.88 -35.50 39.35
CA VAL A 311 25.80 -34.53 39.65
C VAL A 311 26.23 -33.57 40.74
N GLY A 312 26.21 -32.25 40.50
CA GLY A 312 26.58 -31.28 41.53
C GLY A 312 25.64 -31.29 42.74
N LEU A 313 24.34 -31.14 42.50
CA LEU A 313 23.27 -31.23 43.51
C LEU A 313 22.09 -32.03 42.95
N ASN A 314 21.61 -33.02 43.69
CA ASN A 314 20.45 -33.85 43.33
C ASN A 314 19.39 -33.76 44.43
N VAL A 315 18.16 -33.36 44.09
CA VAL A 315 17.04 -33.24 45.03
C VAL A 315 15.83 -34.03 44.53
N SER A 316 15.25 -34.83 45.43
CA SER A 316 14.19 -35.80 45.12
C SER A 316 13.21 -35.95 46.30
N GLY A 317 12.06 -36.59 46.08
CA GLY A 317 11.00 -36.66 47.10
C GLY A 317 10.48 -35.27 47.47
N LYS A 318 10.32 -35.00 48.77
CA LYS A 318 9.93 -33.68 49.31
C LYS A 318 11.12 -32.84 49.75
N GLY A 319 12.35 -33.32 49.50
CA GLY A 319 13.57 -32.67 49.93
C GLY A 319 13.72 -31.26 49.36
N SER A 320 14.44 -30.39 50.06
CA SER A 320 14.69 -29.02 49.62
C SER A 320 16.14 -28.58 49.81
N ALA A 321 16.62 -27.67 48.96
CA ALA A 321 17.97 -27.17 49.01
C ALA A 321 18.05 -25.65 48.76
N THR A 322 18.83 -24.93 49.56
CA THR A 322 19.17 -23.52 49.34
C THR A 322 20.68 -23.38 49.20
N VAL A 323 21.13 -22.77 48.11
CA VAL A 323 22.55 -22.61 47.77
C VAL A 323 22.84 -21.13 47.55
N THR A 324 23.75 -20.56 48.34
CA THR A 324 24.02 -19.11 48.39
C THR A 324 25.51 -18.80 48.17
N ASN A 325 25.83 -18.11 47.07
CA ASN A 325 27.18 -17.69 46.68
C ASN A 325 28.20 -18.84 46.47
N VAL A 326 27.73 -20.02 46.06
CA VAL A 326 28.57 -21.22 45.86
C VAL A 326 29.03 -21.37 44.42
N LYS A 327 30.17 -22.01 44.19
CA LYS A 327 30.64 -22.42 42.86
C LYS A 327 30.62 -23.94 42.66
N ILE A 328 29.78 -24.44 41.75
CA ILE A 328 29.63 -25.84 41.37
C ILE A 328 30.28 -26.06 39.99
N VAL A 329 31.20 -27.01 39.88
CA VAL A 329 32.04 -27.25 38.69
C VAL A 329 32.04 -28.73 38.31
N GLY A 330 31.71 -29.02 37.05
CA GLY A 330 31.76 -30.35 36.45
C GLY A 330 33.00 -30.60 35.58
N ASN A 331 32.91 -31.63 34.72
CA ASN A 331 33.99 -32.07 33.83
C ASN A 331 33.55 -32.16 32.35
N GLU A 332 32.69 -31.24 31.92
CA GLU A 332 32.00 -31.16 30.61
C GLU A 332 30.85 -32.16 30.43
N LYS A 333 30.75 -33.20 31.27
CA LYS A 333 29.67 -34.20 31.25
C LYS A 333 28.87 -34.15 32.56
N GLY A 334 27.74 -34.85 32.60
CA GLY A 334 26.85 -34.87 33.76
C GLY A 334 25.99 -33.60 33.90
N GLN A 335 25.44 -33.40 35.10
CA GLN A 335 24.43 -32.37 35.39
C GLN A 335 24.82 -31.52 36.61
N GLY A 336 24.63 -30.20 36.54
CA GLY A 336 25.00 -29.32 37.64
C GLY A 336 24.04 -29.40 38.83
N VAL A 337 22.77 -29.10 38.60
CA VAL A 337 21.69 -29.18 39.59
C VAL A 337 20.53 -29.98 39.00
N VAL A 338 19.94 -30.89 39.77
CA VAL A 338 18.88 -31.80 39.32
C VAL A 338 17.73 -31.81 40.34
N MET A 339 16.50 -31.59 39.88
CA MET A 339 15.27 -31.65 40.67
C MET A 339 14.31 -32.69 40.08
N MET A 340 13.98 -33.73 40.85
CA MET A 340 13.17 -34.90 40.41
C MET A 340 12.04 -35.27 41.40
N GLY A 341 11.60 -34.34 42.24
CA GLY A 341 10.55 -34.57 43.24
C GLY A 341 9.70 -33.32 43.47
N GLU A 342 8.75 -33.38 44.40
CA GLU A 342 7.77 -32.31 44.68
C GLU A 342 8.36 -31.09 45.41
N GLY A 343 9.58 -31.18 45.94
CA GLY A 343 10.22 -30.15 46.76
C GLY A 343 10.75 -28.92 46.00
N GLU A 344 11.71 -28.21 46.61
CA GLU A 344 12.21 -26.92 46.11
C GLU A 344 13.74 -26.79 46.17
N VAL A 345 14.35 -26.29 45.09
CA VAL A 345 15.74 -25.81 45.07
C VAL A 345 15.80 -24.30 44.85
N THR A 346 16.52 -23.57 45.69
CA THR A 346 16.81 -22.13 45.52
C THR A 346 18.32 -21.92 45.33
N LEU A 347 18.70 -21.31 44.21
CA LEU A 347 20.07 -20.88 43.89
C LEU A 347 20.16 -19.35 43.97
N MET A 348 21.10 -18.82 44.75
CA MET A 348 21.32 -17.38 44.92
C MET A 348 22.79 -17.05 44.72
N GLY A 349 23.13 -16.13 43.81
CA GLY A 349 24.52 -15.78 43.47
C GLY A 349 25.40 -16.99 43.10
N THR A 350 24.81 -18.08 42.63
CA THR A 350 25.48 -19.38 42.48
C THR A 350 26.02 -19.53 41.07
N THR A 351 27.26 -19.99 40.94
CA THR A 351 27.87 -20.33 39.65
C THR A 351 27.83 -21.84 39.43
N VAL A 352 27.24 -22.28 38.32
CA VAL A 352 27.23 -23.68 37.87
C VAL A 352 27.90 -23.73 36.50
N GLU A 353 29.06 -24.38 36.38
CA GLU A 353 29.82 -24.42 35.12
C GLU A 353 30.41 -25.79 34.81
N SER A 354 30.77 -26.02 33.53
CA SER A 354 31.42 -27.24 33.04
C SER A 354 30.53 -28.49 33.13
N PHE A 355 29.23 -28.38 32.82
CA PHE A 355 28.30 -29.51 32.72
C PHE A 355 27.61 -29.57 31.36
N SER A 356 27.23 -30.77 30.91
CA SER A 356 26.42 -30.94 29.69
C SER A 356 24.97 -30.46 29.89
N THR A 357 24.47 -30.49 31.12
CA THR A 357 23.25 -29.76 31.51
C THR A 357 23.52 -28.96 32.79
N GLY A 358 23.34 -27.64 32.76
CA GLY A 358 23.57 -26.79 33.94
C GLY A 358 22.56 -27.06 35.05
N VAL A 359 21.27 -26.91 34.75
CA VAL A 359 20.16 -27.23 35.66
C VAL A 359 19.15 -28.13 34.94
N SER A 360 18.63 -29.16 35.61
CA SER A 360 17.61 -30.08 35.10
C SER A 360 16.42 -30.15 36.05
N VAL A 361 15.22 -29.92 35.54
CA VAL A 361 13.96 -29.94 36.32
C VAL A 361 12.99 -30.92 35.67
N SER A 362 12.67 -32.01 36.37
CA SER A 362 11.70 -33.01 35.92
C SER A 362 10.42 -32.99 36.77
N ASP A 363 10.50 -32.50 38.01
CA ASP A 363 9.34 -32.15 38.84
C ASP A 363 9.71 -31.04 39.86
N GLY A 364 8.75 -30.57 40.66
CA GLY A 364 8.98 -29.65 41.78
C GLY A 364 9.20 -28.20 41.36
N THR A 365 9.93 -27.43 42.18
CA THR A 365 10.25 -26.02 41.90
C THR A 365 11.75 -25.74 41.97
N VAL A 366 12.30 -25.03 40.97
CA VAL A 366 13.65 -24.44 41.05
C VAL A 366 13.56 -22.92 40.92
N LYS A 367 14.16 -22.20 41.87
CA LYS A 367 14.30 -20.74 41.89
C LYS A 367 15.76 -20.37 41.66
N ILE A 368 16.04 -19.47 40.72
CA ILE A 368 17.37 -18.93 40.45
C ILE A 368 17.32 -17.42 40.61
N ASN A 369 18.01 -16.88 41.61
CA ASN A 369 17.95 -15.47 41.96
C ASN A 369 19.36 -14.85 42.07
N GLY A 370 19.40 -13.51 42.08
CA GLY A 370 20.64 -12.73 42.14
C GLY A 370 21.48 -12.86 40.86
N GLU A 371 22.77 -12.54 40.95
CA GLU A 371 23.75 -12.65 39.85
C GLU A 371 24.21 -14.11 39.63
N SER A 372 23.29 -15.08 39.68
CA SER A 372 23.61 -16.49 39.44
C SER A 372 24.04 -16.71 37.98
N MET A 373 25.03 -17.57 37.76
CA MET A 373 25.57 -17.88 36.43
C MET A 373 25.51 -19.38 36.14
N ILE A 374 24.76 -19.77 35.12
CA ILE A 374 24.64 -21.16 34.65
C ILE A 374 25.35 -21.27 33.30
N LYS A 375 26.36 -22.14 33.17
CA LYS A 375 27.21 -22.27 31.97
C LYS A 375 27.28 -23.71 31.51
N ALA A 376 26.64 -24.00 30.38
CA ALA A 376 26.74 -25.30 29.73
C ALA A 376 28.11 -25.48 29.02
N ALA A 377 28.61 -26.71 29.02
CA ALA A 377 29.81 -27.12 28.31
C ALA A 377 29.46 -27.69 26.92
N GLY A 378 30.28 -27.37 25.92
CA GLY A 378 30.05 -27.80 24.53
C GLY A 378 28.64 -27.47 24.04
N ASP A 379 28.06 -28.36 23.25
CA ASP A 379 26.69 -28.30 22.73
C ASP A 379 25.62 -28.66 23.79
N GLY A 380 25.91 -28.39 25.06
CA GLY A 380 25.03 -28.67 26.19
C GLY A 380 23.83 -27.72 26.31
N VAL A 381 23.01 -28.01 27.31
CA VAL A 381 21.82 -27.21 27.66
C VAL A 381 22.09 -26.42 28.93
N GLY A 382 21.85 -25.10 28.92
CA GLY A 382 21.96 -24.27 30.11
C GLY A 382 20.98 -24.72 31.20
N ILE A 383 19.69 -24.70 30.89
CA ILE A 383 18.63 -25.23 31.75
C ILE A 383 17.66 -26.11 30.97
N LYS A 384 17.41 -27.32 31.45
CA LYS A 384 16.45 -28.28 30.90
C LYS A 384 15.23 -28.39 31.82
N VAL A 385 14.02 -28.30 31.29
CA VAL A 385 12.75 -28.46 32.02
C VAL A 385 11.87 -29.47 31.28
N GLU A 386 11.63 -30.62 31.92
CA GLU A 386 10.74 -31.70 31.44
C GLU A 386 9.40 -31.69 32.19
N GLY A 387 9.38 -31.09 33.38
CA GLY A 387 8.23 -30.95 34.27
C GLY A 387 8.57 -29.97 35.41
N GLY A 388 7.63 -29.74 36.31
CA GLY A 388 7.80 -28.78 37.41
C GLY A 388 7.87 -27.31 36.98
N THR A 389 8.31 -26.45 37.89
CA THR A 389 8.33 -24.99 37.72
C THR A 389 9.74 -24.42 37.90
N LEU A 390 10.22 -23.67 36.90
CA LEU A 390 11.44 -22.88 36.96
C LEU A 390 11.10 -21.39 37.10
N LYS A 391 11.68 -20.72 38.10
CA LYS A 391 11.54 -19.28 38.32
C LYS A 391 12.93 -18.64 38.33
N ILE A 392 13.16 -17.62 37.51
CA ILE A 392 14.44 -16.92 37.42
C ILE A 392 14.20 -15.43 37.63
N ASN A 393 14.89 -14.80 38.59
CA ASN A 393 14.71 -13.38 38.92
C ASN A 393 16.04 -12.64 39.08
N GLY A 394 16.07 -11.38 38.62
CA GLY A 394 17.24 -10.52 38.73
C GLY A 394 18.23 -10.72 37.58
N GLU A 395 19.49 -10.34 37.78
CA GLU A 395 20.50 -10.26 36.71
C GLU A 395 21.20 -11.61 36.41
N SER A 396 20.49 -12.73 36.61
CA SER A 396 21.03 -14.07 36.35
C SER A 396 21.39 -14.26 34.86
N THR A 397 22.50 -14.95 34.61
CA THR A 397 23.03 -15.20 33.26
C THR A 397 23.09 -16.70 32.95
N ILE A 398 22.58 -17.08 31.78
CA ILE A 398 22.58 -18.46 31.26
C ILE A 398 23.43 -18.48 29.99
N GLU A 399 24.55 -19.18 29.99
CA GLU A 399 25.44 -19.33 28.83
C GLU A 399 25.36 -20.74 28.23
N ALA A 400 25.14 -20.82 26.92
CA ALA A 400 25.21 -22.05 26.14
C ALA A 400 25.99 -21.78 24.84
N LYS A 401 27.32 -21.90 24.93
CA LYS A 401 28.28 -21.44 23.91
C LYS A 401 28.71 -22.53 22.92
N GLY A 402 28.09 -23.71 22.94
CA GLY A 402 28.31 -24.71 21.89
C GLY A 402 27.78 -24.26 20.54
N LYS A 403 28.18 -24.98 19.49
CA LYS A 403 27.64 -24.79 18.14
C LYS A 403 26.14 -25.05 18.13
N ASP A 404 25.70 -26.15 18.74
CA ASP A 404 24.30 -26.57 18.79
C ASP A 404 23.71 -26.40 20.21
N GLY A 405 24.35 -25.56 21.05
CA GLY A 405 23.98 -25.32 22.44
C GLY A 405 22.60 -24.66 22.61
N VAL A 406 21.91 -25.00 23.69
CA VAL A 406 20.57 -24.47 24.01
C VAL A 406 20.58 -23.74 25.34
N GLY A 407 20.11 -22.48 25.38
CA GLY A 407 20.04 -21.70 26.62
C GLY A 407 19.05 -22.30 27.62
N ILE A 408 17.77 -22.28 27.28
CA ILE A 408 16.70 -22.96 28.02
C ILE A 408 15.97 -23.93 27.08
N LYS A 409 15.85 -25.20 27.47
CA LYS A 409 15.09 -26.21 26.75
C LYS A 409 13.88 -26.67 27.58
N VAL A 410 12.70 -26.62 26.99
CA VAL A 410 11.45 -27.05 27.62
C VAL A 410 10.81 -28.18 26.81
N GLU A 411 10.71 -29.36 27.40
CA GLU A 411 10.09 -30.56 26.80
C GLU A 411 9.11 -31.21 27.80
N GLY A 412 8.48 -32.34 27.43
CA GLY A 412 7.50 -33.02 28.29
C GLY A 412 6.05 -32.52 28.17
N THR A 413 5.17 -33.10 29.00
CA THR A 413 3.70 -32.98 28.90
C THR A 413 3.10 -32.10 30.00
N GLY A 414 2.45 -31.00 29.61
CA GLY A 414 1.56 -30.13 30.40
C GLY A 414 2.07 -29.46 31.69
N LYS A 415 3.12 -29.97 32.34
CA LYS A 415 3.57 -29.55 33.68
C LYS A 415 4.77 -28.61 33.71
N ALA A 416 5.55 -28.55 32.64
CA ALA A 416 6.76 -27.73 32.57
C ALA A 416 6.41 -26.23 32.46
N ASN A 417 6.77 -25.44 33.47
CA ASN A 417 6.50 -24.00 33.50
C ASN A 417 7.79 -23.21 33.76
N VAL A 418 8.08 -22.21 32.93
CA VAL A 418 9.27 -21.35 33.07
C VAL A 418 8.82 -19.89 33.15
N ASN A 419 9.25 -19.17 34.18
CA ASN A 419 9.09 -17.72 34.27
C ASN A 419 10.47 -17.09 34.55
N MET A 420 10.91 -16.16 33.70
CA MET A 420 12.18 -15.45 33.82
C MET A 420 11.93 -13.94 33.79
N MET A 421 12.27 -13.26 34.88
CA MET A 421 12.14 -11.82 35.06
C MET A 421 13.52 -11.15 35.22
N GLY A 422 13.98 -10.50 34.15
CA GLY A 422 15.32 -9.93 34.03
C GLY A 422 16.37 -10.94 33.56
N GLY A 423 17.64 -10.52 33.54
CA GLY A 423 18.77 -11.38 33.22
C GLY A 423 19.01 -11.61 31.72
N LYS A 424 19.94 -12.51 31.41
CA LYS A 424 20.45 -12.75 30.06
C LYS A 424 20.60 -14.22 29.71
N ILE A 425 20.24 -14.58 28.49
CA ILE A 425 20.57 -15.85 27.84
C ILE A 425 21.57 -15.56 26.72
N GLN A 426 22.75 -16.17 26.75
CA GLN A 426 23.85 -15.86 25.84
C GLN A 426 24.48 -17.09 25.19
N GLY A 427 24.55 -17.08 23.86
CA GLY A 427 25.22 -18.09 23.05
C GLY A 427 26.65 -17.69 22.66
N HIS A 428 27.15 -18.28 21.57
CA HIS A 428 28.55 -18.15 21.11
C HIS A 428 28.88 -16.76 20.52
N GLY A 429 27.87 -15.95 20.16
CA GLY A 429 28.06 -14.60 19.62
C GLY A 429 28.03 -14.56 18.10
N ASN A 430 29.02 -13.92 17.48
CA ASN A 430 29.04 -13.64 16.03
C ASN A 430 29.59 -14.81 15.17
N GLU A 431 29.99 -15.92 15.79
CA GLU A 431 30.52 -17.11 15.13
C GLU A 431 29.39 -18.11 14.83
N SER A 432 29.59 -18.98 13.84
CA SER A 432 28.53 -19.72 13.12
C SER A 432 27.90 -20.91 13.88
N GLY A 433 27.48 -20.70 15.13
CA GLY A 433 26.70 -21.66 15.90
C GLY A 433 25.23 -21.67 15.47
N GLN A 434 24.64 -22.87 15.39
CA GLN A 434 23.23 -23.12 15.05
C GLN A 434 22.33 -23.22 16.30
N GLY A 435 22.87 -22.88 17.47
CA GLY A 435 22.23 -22.99 18.78
C GLY A 435 20.96 -22.15 18.93
N ILE A 436 20.21 -22.45 19.99
CA ILE A 436 18.88 -21.89 20.26
C ILE A 436 18.86 -21.22 21.63
N GLY A 437 18.41 -19.97 21.72
CA GLY A 437 18.30 -19.27 23.01
C GLY A 437 17.28 -19.92 23.93
N VAL A 438 16.04 -20.09 23.44
CA VAL A 438 14.99 -20.84 24.14
C VAL A 438 14.29 -21.80 23.17
N ASP A 439 14.34 -23.11 23.43
CA ASP A 439 13.68 -24.16 22.64
C ASP A 439 12.49 -24.75 23.40
N MET A 440 11.28 -24.40 22.98
CA MET A 440 10.02 -24.83 23.58
C MET A 440 9.37 -25.92 22.72
N ALA A 441 9.61 -27.18 23.12
CA ALA A 441 9.11 -28.39 22.47
C ALA A 441 7.96 -29.08 23.23
N GLY A 442 7.81 -28.82 24.53
CA GLY A 442 6.73 -29.36 25.38
C GLY A 442 5.45 -28.53 25.37
N GLU A 443 4.37 -29.06 25.94
CA GLU A 443 3.03 -28.43 25.97
C GLU A 443 2.85 -27.36 27.06
N GLY A 444 3.92 -27.03 27.79
CA GLY A 444 3.90 -26.16 28.96
C GLY A 444 3.75 -24.66 28.68
N THR A 445 4.22 -23.83 29.61
CA THR A 445 4.28 -22.37 29.44
C THR A 445 5.68 -21.81 29.70
N VAL A 446 6.07 -20.81 28.90
CA VAL A 446 7.32 -20.05 29.09
C VAL A 446 6.99 -18.56 29.06
N GLU A 447 7.48 -17.80 30.04
CA GLU A 447 7.26 -16.37 30.18
C GLU A 447 8.60 -15.64 30.38
N LEU A 448 8.93 -14.75 29.44
CA LEU A 448 10.15 -13.94 29.45
C LEU A 448 9.77 -12.47 29.64
N THR A 449 10.17 -11.85 30.75
CA THR A 449 9.92 -10.43 31.04
C THR A 449 11.24 -9.69 31.28
N LYS A 450 11.52 -8.61 30.54
CA LYS A 450 12.80 -7.87 30.60
C LYS A 450 14.05 -8.73 30.33
N VAL A 451 13.92 -9.80 29.54
CA VAL A 451 15.02 -10.75 29.26
C VAL A 451 15.79 -10.34 28.02
N THR A 452 17.12 -10.47 28.05
CA THR A 452 17.97 -10.36 26.85
C THR A 452 18.39 -11.74 26.35
N VAL A 453 18.07 -12.09 25.11
CA VAL A 453 18.50 -13.33 24.43
C VAL A 453 19.40 -12.95 23.25
N SER A 454 20.63 -13.47 23.20
CA SER A 454 21.63 -13.02 22.21
C SER A 454 22.69 -14.06 21.85
N GLY A 455 23.20 -14.04 20.61
CA GLY A 455 24.34 -14.86 20.17
C GLY A 455 23.99 -16.30 19.78
N PHE A 456 22.78 -16.49 19.25
CA PHE A 456 22.21 -17.76 18.78
C PHE A 456 21.70 -17.58 17.33
N GLU A 457 21.74 -18.62 16.49
CA GLU A 457 21.12 -18.54 15.15
C GLU A 457 19.59 -18.52 15.25
N THR A 458 19.00 -19.19 16.25
CA THR A 458 17.57 -19.02 16.61
C THR A 458 17.42 -18.41 18.00
N GLY A 459 16.80 -17.23 18.11
CA GLY A 459 16.60 -16.57 19.40
C GLY A 459 15.62 -17.35 20.29
N VAL A 460 14.39 -17.52 19.83
CA VAL A 460 13.35 -18.30 20.50
C VAL A 460 12.65 -19.21 19.49
N LYS A 461 12.34 -20.45 19.90
CA LYS A 461 11.69 -21.46 19.07
C LYS A 461 10.51 -22.07 19.82
N VAL A 462 9.32 -22.04 19.22
CA VAL A 462 8.07 -22.49 19.81
C VAL A 462 7.45 -23.55 18.91
N THR A 463 7.48 -24.81 19.35
CA THR A 463 6.95 -25.97 18.59
C THR A 463 5.62 -26.46 19.17
N ASN A 464 5.45 -26.40 20.49
CA ASN A 464 4.21 -26.73 21.21
C ASN A 464 4.07 -25.78 22.42
N GLY A 465 2.90 -25.80 23.09
CA GLY A 465 2.64 -25.01 24.29
C GLY A 465 2.56 -23.49 24.05
N THR A 466 2.67 -22.69 25.12
CA THR A 466 2.53 -21.21 25.05
C THR A 466 3.80 -20.46 25.50
N MET A 467 4.38 -19.68 24.59
CA MET A 467 5.46 -18.72 24.85
C MET A 467 4.89 -17.31 25.02
N LYS A 468 5.27 -16.61 26.08
CA LYS A 468 4.97 -15.18 26.32
C LYS A 468 6.26 -14.38 26.43
N ILE A 469 6.32 -13.23 25.76
CA ILE A 469 7.46 -12.31 25.81
C ILE A 469 6.94 -10.89 26.09
N GLU A 470 7.32 -10.33 27.23
CA GLU A 470 6.80 -9.08 27.76
C GLU A 470 7.90 -8.14 28.30
N GLY A 471 7.51 -6.94 28.69
CA GLY A 471 8.36 -6.00 29.44
C GLY A 471 9.64 -5.59 28.71
N SER A 472 9.56 -5.19 27.45
CA SER A 472 10.71 -4.68 26.68
C SER A 472 11.87 -5.69 26.56
N SER A 473 11.56 -7.00 26.52
CA SER A 473 12.55 -8.05 26.29
C SER A 473 13.22 -7.88 24.93
N LYS A 474 14.51 -8.22 24.84
CA LYS A 474 15.31 -8.07 23.62
C LYS A 474 15.82 -9.43 23.14
N ILE A 475 15.40 -9.83 21.95
CA ILE A 475 15.83 -11.07 21.30
C ILE A 475 16.67 -10.69 20.07
N THR A 476 17.90 -11.17 19.99
CA THR A 476 18.83 -10.89 18.89
C THR A 476 19.46 -12.18 18.39
N ALA A 477 18.99 -12.62 17.22
CA ALA A 477 19.53 -13.76 16.50
C ALA A 477 20.60 -13.31 15.49
N THR A 478 21.67 -14.09 15.38
CA THR A 478 22.88 -13.79 14.59
C THR A 478 23.34 -15.05 13.85
N GLY A 479 23.50 -14.98 12.53
CA GLY A 479 23.88 -16.14 11.71
C GLY A 479 23.41 -16.00 10.26
N GLN A 480 23.83 -16.89 9.35
CA GLN A 480 23.46 -16.77 7.93
C GLN A 480 21.94 -16.93 7.71
N LYS A 481 21.29 -17.75 8.54
CA LYS A 481 19.84 -17.99 8.54
C LYS A 481 19.20 -17.57 9.87
N ALA A 482 19.65 -16.46 10.44
CA ALA A 482 19.21 -15.97 11.74
C ALA A 482 17.68 -15.88 11.84
N VAL A 483 17.05 -16.55 12.81
CA VAL A 483 15.61 -16.43 13.11
C VAL A 483 15.44 -15.83 14.49
N GLY A 484 14.82 -14.64 14.56
CA GLY A 484 14.55 -13.98 15.84
C GLY A 484 13.62 -14.83 16.71
N VAL A 485 12.43 -15.14 16.19
CA VAL A 485 11.48 -16.07 16.80
C VAL A 485 10.90 -17.02 15.74
N GLU A 486 11.00 -18.33 15.95
CA GLU A 486 10.37 -19.38 15.14
C GLU A 486 9.11 -19.93 15.84
N VAL A 487 7.99 -20.03 15.12
CA VAL A 487 6.75 -20.69 15.56
C VAL A 487 6.37 -21.78 14.56
N LYS A 488 6.09 -22.98 15.08
CA LYS A 488 5.69 -24.16 14.30
C LYS A 488 4.84 -25.13 15.13
N GLY A 489 4.42 -26.22 14.50
CA GLY A 489 3.65 -27.27 15.16
C GLY A 489 2.32 -26.74 15.70
N THR A 490 2.12 -26.86 17.01
CA THR A 490 0.95 -26.34 17.72
C THR A 490 1.26 -25.13 18.61
N GLY A 491 2.49 -24.60 18.52
CA GLY A 491 2.99 -23.52 19.37
C GLY A 491 2.16 -22.23 19.29
N VAL A 492 1.95 -21.61 20.45
CA VAL A 492 1.31 -20.30 20.58
C VAL A 492 2.33 -19.29 21.09
N LEU A 493 2.58 -18.25 20.31
CA LEU A 493 3.44 -17.13 20.67
C LEU A 493 2.60 -15.90 21.02
N LYS A 494 2.89 -15.27 22.16
CA LYS A 494 2.31 -13.99 22.57
C LYS A 494 3.42 -13.00 22.90
N ILE A 495 3.46 -11.86 22.23
CA ILE A 495 4.41 -10.78 22.47
C ILE A 495 3.63 -9.52 22.82
N ASN A 496 3.93 -8.93 23.99
CA ASN A 496 3.27 -7.72 24.47
C ASN A 496 4.29 -6.63 24.85
N GLY A 497 3.93 -5.37 24.58
CA GLY A 497 4.71 -4.20 24.99
C GLY A 497 5.90 -3.91 24.06
N GLU A 498 6.88 -3.14 24.54
CA GLU A 498 7.99 -2.60 23.74
C GLU A 498 9.13 -3.62 23.49
N SER A 499 8.78 -4.90 23.36
CA SER A 499 9.76 -5.97 23.11
C SER A 499 10.39 -5.82 21.71
N THR A 500 11.68 -6.16 21.60
CA THR A 500 12.45 -6.02 20.36
C THR A 500 12.95 -7.37 19.87
N ILE A 501 12.75 -7.64 18.58
CA ILE A 501 13.23 -8.83 17.90
C ILE A 501 14.15 -8.39 16.77
N THR A 502 15.38 -8.89 16.77
CA THR A 502 16.39 -8.57 15.76
C THR A 502 16.92 -9.85 15.11
N ALA A 503 16.95 -9.89 13.78
CA ALA A 503 17.55 -10.97 13.01
C ALA A 503 18.67 -10.43 12.10
N GLU A 504 19.92 -10.70 12.48
CA GLU A 504 21.11 -10.25 11.76
C GLU A 504 21.71 -11.40 10.94
N GLY A 505 21.33 -11.45 9.67
CA GLY A 505 21.72 -12.51 8.74
C GLY A 505 21.32 -12.18 7.32
N ASP A 506 22.04 -12.70 6.32
CA ASP A 506 21.73 -12.43 4.91
C ASP A 506 20.41 -13.10 4.46
N ASN A 507 19.92 -14.12 5.17
CA ASN A 507 18.56 -14.66 5.03
C ASN A 507 17.81 -14.56 6.37
N GLY A 508 18.04 -13.47 7.12
CA GLY A 508 17.49 -13.27 8.45
C GLY A 508 15.96 -13.12 8.43
N VAL A 509 15.26 -13.79 9.34
CA VAL A 509 13.81 -13.66 9.54
C VAL A 509 13.53 -13.18 10.96
N GLY A 510 12.84 -12.05 11.12
CA GLY A 510 12.49 -11.52 12.44
C GLY A 510 11.55 -12.46 13.18
N LEU A 511 10.36 -12.68 12.61
CA LEU A 511 9.35 -13.62 13.11
C LEU A 511 8.97 -14.61 12.00
N GLN A 512 9.27 -15.88 12.20
CA GLN A 512 8.96 -16.96 11.26
C GLN A 512 7.83 -17.84 11.81
N ILE A 513 6.78 -18.05 11.04
CA ILE A 513 5.60 -18.83 11.43
C ILE A 513 5.31 -19.84 10.31
N THR A 514 5.48 -21.13 10.60
CA THR A 514 5.24 -22.23 9.64
C THR A 514 4.05 -23.11 10.04
N GLY A 515 3.65 -23.00 11.31
CA GLY A 515 2.48 -23.61 11.94
C GLY A 515 2.25 -22.92 13.29
N GLY A 516 1.18 -23.29 14.01
CA GLY A 516 0.79 -22.58 15.22
C GLY A 516 0.33 -21.14 14.99
N LYS A 517 0.26 -20.34 16.05
CA LYS A 517 -0.30 -18.99 16.05
C LYS A 517 0.60 -17.98 16.75
N ALA A 518 0.80 -16.80 16.16
CA ALA A 518 1.45 -15.66 16.80
C ALA A 518 0.50 -14.48 17.02
N GLU A 519 0.48 -13.94 18.22
CA GLU A 519 -0.21 -12.70 18.62
C GLU A 519 0.84 -11.68 19.09
N VAL A 520 1.00 -10.56 18.37
CA VAL A 520 2.02 -9.54 18.67
C VAL A 520 1.34 -8.19 18.83
N THR A 521 1.43 -7.61 20.04
CA THR A 521 0.88 -6.28 20.35
C THR A 521 1.98 -5.34 20.87
N GLY A 522 2.35 -4.38 20.04
CA GLY A 522 3.49 -3.49 20.28
C GLY A 522 4.84 -4.08 19.85
N GLY A 523 5.90 -3.28 20.06
CA GLY A 523 7.28 -3.72 19.84
C GLY A 523 7.86 -3.41 18.47
N GLU A 524 9.12 -3.79 18.28
CA GLU A 524 9.87 -3.57 17.03
C GLU A 524 10.51 -4.86 16.54
N ILE A 525 10.32 -5.16 15.25
CA ILE A 525 10.99 -6.24 14.52
C ILE A 525 11.99 -5.60 13.55
N SER A 526 13.29 -5.79 13.80
CA SER A 526 14.38 -5.24 13.00
C SER A 526 15.14 -6.36 12.27
N ILE A 527 15.43 -6.17 10.99
CA ILE A 527 16.10 -7.16 10.13
C ILE A 527 17.27 -6.53 9.37
N GLY A 528 18.23 -7.38 8.96
CA GLY A 528 19.07 -7.07 7.81
C GLY A 528 20.44 -7.73 7.84
N GLY A 529 20.93 -8.10 6.65
CA GLY A 529 22.22 -8.75 6.46
C GLY A 529 23.43 -7.92 6.94
N VAL A 530 24.57 -8.60 7.03
CA VAL A 530 25.84 -8.01 7.48
C VAL A 530 26.47 -7.15 6.38
N PHE A 531 26.22 -7.48 5.10
CA PHE A 531 26.78 -6.78 3.94
C PHE A 531 25.74 -6.27 2.92
N GLY A 532 24.44 -6.34 3.25
CA GLY A 532 23.36 -5.82 2.39
C GLY A 532 23.19 -6.53 1.04
N ARG A 533 23.55 -7.82 0.97
CA ARG A 533 23.38 -8.72 -0.20
C ARG A 533 22.38 -9.85 0.06
N GLY A 534 21.51 -9.65 1.05
CA GLY A 534 20.57 -10.65 1.56
C GLY A 534 19.13 -10.38 1.15
N ALA A 535 18.28 -11.41 1.28
CA ALA A 535 16.83 -11.32 1.17
C ALA A 535 16.25 -11.58 2.57
N THR A 536 16.16 -10.53 3.39
CA THR A 536 15.69 -10.65 4.78
C THR A 536 14.19 -10.39 4.89
N MET A 537 13.56 -10.92 5.94
CA MET A 537 12.09 -10.90 6.10
C MET A 537 11.70 -10.47 7.51
N GLY A 538 10.91 -9.41 7.65
CA GLY A 538 10.44 -8.95 8.97
C GLY A 538 9.55 -10.01 9.62
N VAL A 539 8.49 -10.38 8.90
CA VAL A 539 7.56 -11.45 9.28
C VAL A 539 7.36 -12.39 8.10
N SER A 540 7.44 -13.70 8.35
CA SER A 540 7.21 -14.76 7.37
C SER A 540 6.08 -15.67 7.87
N VAL A 541 4.96 -15.74 7.15
CA VAL A 541 3.84 -16.63 7.49
C VAL A 541 3.63 -17.65 6.38
N SER A 542 3.76 -18.93 6.68
CA SER A 542 3.74 -20.02 5.70
C SER A 542 3.12 -21.30 6.26
N GLY A 543 2.96 -22.33 5.41
CA GLY A 543 2.48 -23.64 5.85
C GLY A 543 1.04 -23.58 6.35
N THR A 544 0.81 -23.82 7.64
CA THR A 544 -0.49 -23.66 8.31
C THR A 544 -0.47 -22.55 9.36
N GLY A 545 0.54 -21.67 9.32
CA GLY A 545 0.74 -20.62 10.30
C GLY A 545 -0.30 -19.50 10.27
N GLU A 546 -0.56 -18.94 11.44
CA GLU A 546 -1.51 -17.83 11.69
C GLU A 546 -0.81 -16.68 12.43
N ALA A 547 -1.16 -15.44 12.10
CA ALA A 547 -0.51 -14.25 12.66
C ALA A 547 -1.47 -13.06 12.84
N GLU A 548 -1.46 -12.46 14.02
CA GLU A 548 -2.16 -11.21 14.34
C GLU A 548 -1.16 -10.21 14.92
N LEU A 549 -0.85 -9.16 14.16
CA LEU A 549 0.09 -8.09 14.52
C LEU A 549 -0.68 -6.79 14.71
N LYS A 550 -0.46 -6.14 15.86
CA LYS A 550 -1.11 -4.89 16.24
C LYS A 550 -0.11 -3.89 16.82
N ASP A 551 -0.12 -2.66 16.32
CA ASP A 551 0.74 -1.56 16.78
C ASP A 551 2.26 -1.91 16.71
N VAL A 552 2.65 -2.74 15.73
CA VAL A 552 4.03 -3.26 15.55
C VAL A 552 4.81 -2.43 14.54
N LYS A 553 6.09 -2.17 14.81
CA LYS A 553 7.01 -1.54 13.86
C LYS A 553 7.95 -2.58 13.24
N ILE A 554 8.12 -2.55 11.91
CA ILE A 554 8.99 -3.46 11.15
C ILE A 554 10.01 -2.62 10.38
N MET A 555 11.32 -2.86 10.58
CA MET A 555 12.39 -2.12 9.92
C MET A 555 13.43 -3.02 9.27
N GLY A 556 13.69 -2.79 7.98
CA GLY A 556 14.87 -3.32 7.28
C GLY A 556 16.07 -2.35 7.29
N LYS A 557 17.11 -2.68 6.50
CA LYS A 557 18.30 -1.83 6.29
C LYS A 557 18.24 -1.01 4.99
N GLY A 558 17.18 -1.18 4.18
CA GLY A 558 16.94 -0.40 2.97
C GLY A 558 17.83 -0.77 1.78
N ARG A 559 18.35 -2.01 1.74
CA ARG A 559 19.24 -2.53 0.70
C ARG A 559 19.00 -4.02 0.48
N GLY A 560 19.09 -4.50 -0.76
CA GLY A 560 18.78 -5.89 -1.10
C GLY A 560 17.27 -6.15 -1.23
N ASP A 561 16.89 -7.41 -1.35
CA ASP A 561 15.50 -7.86 -1.56
C ASP A 561 14.69 -7.95 -0.23
N ASP A 562 14.96 -7.05 0.71
CA ASP A 562 14.32 -7.02 2.04
C ASP A 562 12.78 -6.92 1.93
N LYS A 563 12.07 -7.83 2.60
CA LYS A 563 10.60 -7.88 2.71
C LYS A 563 10.14 -7.52 4.12
N GLY A 564 9.12 -6.66 4.24
CA GLY A 564 8.51 -6.36 5.54
C GLY A 564 7.68 -7.52 6.08
N VAL A 565 6.66 -7.93 5.33
CA VAL A 565 5.82 -9.11 5.64
C VAL A 565 5.65 -9.96 4.38
N GLU A 566 5.84 -11.27 4.49
CA GLU A 566 5.50 -12.23 3.43
C GLU A 566 4.48 -13.27 3.94
N VAL A 567 3.48 -13.55 3.10
CA VAL A 567 2.41 -14.50 3.40
C VAL A 567 2.23 -15.51 2.27
N ASN A 568 2.49 -16.77 2.58
CA ASN A 568 2.30 -17.95 1.73
C ASN A 568 1.71 -19.10 2.57
N THR A 569 0.58 -18.82 3.23
CA THR A 569 -0.09 -19.77 4.13
C THR A 569 -1.21 -20.52 3.43
N SER A 570 -1.50 -21.73 3.91
CA SER A 570 -2.67 -22.53 3.55
C SER A 570 -3.73 -22.57 4.64
N SER A 571 -3.55 -21.84 5.75
CA SER A 571 -4.62 -21.63 6.72
C SER A 571 -5.82 -20.90 6.08
N LYS A 572 -7.00 -21.13 6.65
CA LYS A 572 -8.25 -20.43 6.31
C LYS A 572 -8.41 -19.12 7.10
N GLU A 573 -7.66 -18.95 8.19
CA GLU A 573 -7.69 -17.76 9.03
C GLU A 573 -6.96 -16.57 8.38
N GLU A 574 -7.38 -15.36 8.75
CA GLU A 574 -6.80 -14.11 8.25
C GLU A 574 -5.45 -13.81 8.94
N VAL A 575 -4.40 -13.51 8.16
CA VAL A 575 -3.23 -12.79 8.69
C VAL A 575 -3.61 -11.32 8.86
N LYS A 576 -3.61 -10.82 10.09
CA LYS A 576 -4.08 -9.47 10.42
C LYS A 576 -2.92 -8.55 10.73
N LEU A 577 -2.87 -7.41 10.05
CA LEU A 577 -1.91 -6.33 10.25
C LEU A 577 -2.68 -5.04 10.62
N THR A 578 -2.64 -4.64 11.89
CA THR A 578 -3.36 -3.46 12.40
C THR A 578 -2.38 -2.43 12.95
N ASN A 579 -2.41 -1.19 12.46
CA ASN A 579 -1.45 -0.13 12.82
C ASN A 579 0.03 -0.56 12.68
N VAL A 580 0.38 -1.28 11.61
CA VAL A 580 1.76 -1.77 11.40
C VAL A 580 2.56 -0.73 10.60
N ASP A 581 3.72 -0.30 11.11
CA ASP A 581 4.62 0.65 10.44
C ASP A 581 5.83 -0.10 9.86
N ILE A 582 5.80 -0.36 8.55
CA ILE A 582 6.85 -1.04 7.78
C ILE A 582 7.70 0.01 7.08
N SER A 583 9.03 -0.01 7.29
CA SER A 583 9.94 0.94 6.65
C SER A 583 11.31 0.34 6.32
N LYS A 584 12.06 1.00 5.42
CA LYS A 584 13.41 0.61 4.97
C LYS A 584 13.47 -0.83 4.40
N VAL A 585 12.47 -1.20 3.62
CA VAL A 585 12.40 -2.49 2.90
C VAL A 585 12.27 -2.24 1.40
N MET A 586 12.59 -3.24 0.57
CA MET A 586 12.34 -3.18 -0.87
C MET A 586 10.90 -3.55 -1.21
N TYR A 587 10.34 -4.51 -0.47
CA TYR A 587 8.95 -4.95 -0.59
C TYR A 587 8.23 -4.79 0.77
N GLY A 588 7.09 -4.11 0.80
CA GLY A 588 6.37 -3.84 2.04
C GLY A 588 5.64 -5.07 2.57
N VAL A 589 4.54 -5.43 1.91
CA VAL A 589 3.77 -6.66 2.16
C VAL A 589 3.69 -7.46 0.86
N SER A 590 4.01 -8.75 0.90
CA SER A 590 3.95 -9.67 -0.23
C SER A 590 3.06 -10.86 0.09
N VAL A 591 2.09 -11.16 -0.76
CA VAL A 591 1.10 -12.23 -0.54
C VAL A 591 1.05 -13.13 -1.76
N SER A 592 1.49 -14.37 -1.63
CA SER A 592 1.41 -15.39 -2.69
C SER A 592 0.28 -16.40 -2.43
N LYS A 593 -0.11 -16.60 -1.16
CA LYS A 593 -1.21 -17.48 -0.78
C LYS A 593 -1.77 -17.13 0.60
N GLY A 594 -3.09 -17.27 0.76
CA GLY A 594 -3.82 -17.03 2.02
C GLY A 594 -4.70 -15.78 1.97
N THR A 595 -5.22 -15.38 3.13
CA THR A 595 -6.05 -14.18 3.29
C THR A 595 -5.33 -13.20 4.22
N VAL A 596 -5.14 -11.94 3.78
CA VAL A 596 -4.45 -10.90 4.54
C VAL A 596 -5.34 -9.68 4.72
N LYS A 597 -5.38 -9.16 5.94
CA LYS A 597 -6.18 -8.00 6.33
C LYS A 597 -5.31 -6.91 6.92
N ILE A 598 -5.18 -5.83 6.18
CA ILE A 598 -4.41 -4.64 6.54
C ILE A 598 -5.40 -3.57 7.01
N SER A 599 -5.21 -3.00 8.21
CA SER A 599 -6.14 -1.99 8.73
C SER A 599 -5.50 -0.96 9.66
N GLY A 600 -6.21 0.14 9.91
CA GLY A 600 -5.82 1.17 10.87
C GLY A 600 -5.22 2.43 10.22
N GLU A 601 -5.40 3.58 10.87
CA GLU A 601 -4.90 4.87 10.37
C GLU A 601 -3.39 5.03 10.51
N LEU A 602 -2.79 4.36 11.49
CA LEU A 602 -1.36 4.44 11.76
C LEU A 602 -0.53 3.46 10.91
N THR A 603 -1.19 2.56 10.18
CA THR A 603 -0.52 1.62 9.27
C THR A 603 0.18 2.38 8.15
N LYS A 604 1.49 2.16 8.04
CA LYS A 604 2.35 2.74 7.01
C LYS A 604 3.18 1.64 6.37
N ILE A 605 3.26 1.66 5.05
CA ILE A 605 4.04 0.69 4.29
C ILE A 605 4.96 1.48 3.35
N ALA A 606 6.17 1.75 3.82
CA ALA A 606 7.22 2.47 3.09
C ALA A 606 8.23 1.48 2.52
N ALA A 607 8.14 1.24 1.20
CA ALA A 607 8.99 0.31 0.48
C ALA A 607 9.52 0.94 -0.80
N THR A 608 10.81 0.77 -1.09
CA THR A 608 11.47 1.46 -2.22
C THR A 608 11.12 0.85 -3.59
N GLY A 609 10.69 -0.41 -3.63
CA GLY A 609 10.17 -1.11 -4.81
C GLY A 609 8.64 -1.15 -4.80
N THR A 610 8.07 -2.23 -4.26
CA THR A 610 6.61 -2.46 -4.22
C THR A 610 6.09 -2.39 -2.80
N GLY A 611 5.13 -1.51 -2.54
CA GLY A 611 4.51 -1.36 -1.22
C GLY A 611 3.65 -2.56 -0.86
N LEU A 612 2.72 -2.95 -1.74
CA LEU A 612 1.90 -4.14 -1.59
C LEU A 612 1.95 -4.98 -2.87
N SER A 613 2.39 -6.23 -2.74
CA SER A 613 2.44 -7.23 -3.81
C SER A 613 1.42 -8.34 -3.54
N VAL A 614 0.53 -8.60 -4.48
CA VAL A 614 -0.46 -9.69 -4.44
C VAL A 614 -0.22 -10.61 -5.63
N GLN A 615 0.46 -11.72 -5.39
CA GLN A 615 0.79 -12.78 -6.35
C GLN A 615 -0.17 -13.97 -6.24
N GLY A 616 -1.19 -13.87 -5.39
CA GLY A 616 -2.21 -14.88 -5.14
C GLY A 616 -2.92 -14.63 -3.83
N GLY A 617 -4.00 -15.37 -3.58
CA GLY A 617 -4.81 -15.21 -2.36
C GLY A 617 -5.73 -13.98 -2.40
N THR A 618 -6.09 -13.48 -1.21
CA THR A 618 -6.99 -12.32 -1.04
C THR A 618 -6.40 -11.31 -0.07
N VAL A 619 -6.34 -10.05 -0.48
CA VAL A 619 -5.91 -8.94 0.39
C VAL A 619 -7.01 -7.90 0.54
N THR A 620 -7.37 -7.61 1.80
CA THR A 620 -8.27 -6.52 2.16
C THR A 620 -7.51 -5.44 2.91
N MET A 621 -7.45 -4.23 2.37
CA MET A 621 -6.85 -3.06 3.03
C MET A 621 -7.92 -2.03 3.40
N THR A 622 -8.01 -1.66 4.67
CA THR A 622 -8.97 -0.67 5.19
C THR A 622 -8.25 0.44 5.94
N ARG A 623 -8.06 1.59 5.27
CA ARG A 623 -7.20 2.71 5.69
C ARG A 623 -5.71 2.35 5.72
N GLY A 624 -4.88 3.31 6.10
CA GLY A 624 -3.42 3.22 6.08
C GLY A 624 -2.81 3.81 4.80
N THR A 625 -1.50 4.02 4.84
CA THR A 625 -0.73 4.66 3.77
C THR A 625 0.32 3.71 3.20
N ILE A 626 0.33 3.54 1.89
CA ILE A 626 1.44 2.97 1.13
C ILE A 626 2.26 4.12 0.56
N SER A 627 3.58 4.10 0.77
CA SER A 627 4.48 5.18 0.34
C SER A 627 5.74 4.69 -0.34
N GLU A 628 6.27 5.53 -1.24
CA GLU A 628 7.44 5.30 -2.10
C GLU A 628 7.18 4.28 -3.21
N GLY A 629 6.71 3.09 -2.86
CA GLY A 629 6.27 2.05 -3.79
C GLY A 629 4.77 2.12 -4.13
N GLY A 630 4.41 1.47 -5.23
CA GLY A 630 3.00 1.27 -5.64
C GLY A 630 2.39 -0.02 -5.08
N VAL A 631 1.20 -0.35 -5.57
CA VAL A 631 0.55 -1.65 -5.39
C VAL A 631 0.66 -2.46 -6.69
N SER A 632 1.12 -3.70 -6.62
CA SER A 632 1.11 -4.66 -7.72
C SER A 632 0.20 -5.82 -7.38
N VAL A 633 -0.76 -6.12 -8.26
CA VAL A 633 -1.65 -7.28 -8.14
C VAL A 633 -1.40 -8.14 -9.37
N GLU A 634 -0.61 -9.19 -9.27
CA GLU A 634 -0.25 -10.09 -10.38
C GLU A 634 -1.32 -11.19 -10.56
N ASP A 635 -1.85 -11.70 -9.43
CA ASP A 635 -2.92 -12.70 -9.34
C ASP A 635 -3.72 -12.50 -8.02
N GLY A 636 -4.87 -13.17 -7.88
CA GLY A 636 -5.71 -13.14 -6.68
C GLY A 636 -6.80 -12.06 -6.68
N THR A 637 -7.08 -11.52 -5.51
CA THR A 637 -8.09 -10.46 -5.27
C THR A 637 -7.55 -9.36 -4.37
N LEU A 638 -7.75 -8.10 -4.76
CA LEU A 638 -7.50 -6.91 -3.93
C LEU A 638 -8.80 -6.14 -3.66
N MET A 639 -9.08 -5.86 -2.39
CA MET A 639 -10.11 -4.92 -1.96
C MET A 639 -9.49 -3.83 -1.10
N MET A 640 -9.48 -2.58 -1.57
CA MET A 640 -8.93 -1.46 -0.79
C MET A 640 -9.99 -0.38 -0.55
N THR A 641 -10.21 -0.06 0.72
CA THR A 641 -11.17 0.95 1.18
C THR A 641 -10.48 2.06 1.96
N LYS A 642 -10.61 3.31 1.51
CA LYS A 642 -10.06 4.53 2.15
C LYS A 642 -8.54 4.49 2.41
N GLY A 643 -7.80 3.74 1.60
CA GLY A 643 -6.33 3.72 1.63
C GLY A 643 -5.71 4.91 0.89
N GLU A 644 -4.48 5.26 1.25
CA GLU A 644 -3.67 6.26 0.54
C GLU A 644 -2.45 5.58 -0.10
N ILE A 645 -2.19 5.81 -1.39
CA ILE A 645 -0.97 5.40 -2.09
C ILE A 645 -0.25 6.68 -2.54
N LYS A 646 1.02 6.87 -2.17
CA LYS A 646 1.75 8.08 -2.55
C LYS A 646 3.24 7.90 -2.84
N GLY A 647 3.76 8.77 -3.72
CA GLY A 647 5.21 8.90 -3.93
C GLY A 647 5.82 7.89 -4.91
N PHE A 648 5.00 7.08 -5.57
CA PHE A 648 5.42 6.21 -6.68
C PHE A 648 5.86 7.01 -7.92
N THR A 649 6.62 6.37 -8.79
CA THR A 649 7.17 6.93 -10.03
C THR A 649 6.66 6.26 -11.30
N THR A 650 6.30 4.96 -11.26
CA THR A 650 5.86 4.17 -12.42
C THR A 650 4.36 3.87 -12.40
N GLU A 651 3.86 3.19 -11.38
CA GLU A 651 2.45 2.82 -11.21
C GLU A 651 1.99 3.05 -9.77
N GLY A 652 0.79 3.61 -9.59
CA GLY A 652 0.14 3.70 -8.27
C GLY A 652 -0.51 2.37 -7.89
N VAL A 653 -1.35 1.84 -8.79
CA VAL A 653 -1.87 0.47 -8.75
C VAL A 653 -1.66 -0.17 -10.12
N ASN A 654 -0.91 -1.26 -10.20
CA ASN A 654 -0.81 -2.12 -11.37
C ASN A 654 -1.65 -3.38 -11.16
N VAL A 655 -2.49 -3.71 -12.13
CA VAL A 655 -3.35 -4.90 -12.13
C VAL A 655 -2.95 -5.79 -13.30
N GLY A 656 -2.35 -6.92 -12.96
CA GLY A 656 -1.86 -7.95 -13.83
C GLY A 656 -2.96 -8.91 -14.31
N ILE A 657 -2.50 -10.00 -14.89
CA ILE A 657 -3.26 -10.73 -15.92
C ILE A 657 -4.17 -11.82 -15.36
N SER A 658 -3.87 -12.37 -14.18
CA SER A 658 -4.69 -13.41 -13.55
C SER A 658 -5.70 -12.85 -12.55
N VAL A 659 -5.67 -11.53 -12.31
CA VAL A 659 -6.48 -10.87 -11.29
C VAL A 659 -7.96 -11.00 -11.56
N THR A 660 -8.64 -11.70 -10.64
CA THR A 660 -10.08 -11.93 -10.70
C THR A 660 -10.89 -10.68 -10.37
N ARG A 661 -10.39 -9.85 -9.44
CA ARG A 661 -11.06 -8.61 -8.98
C ARG A 661 -10.09 -7.66 -8.28
N ALA A 662 -10.13 -6.39 -8.68
CA ALA A 662 -9.46 -5.29 -7.99
C ALA A 662 -10.44 -4.13 -7.78
N ASP A 663 -10.95 -3.98 -6.55
CA ASP A 663 -11.92 -2.94 -6.19
C ASP A 663 -11.28 -1.89 -5.28
N LEU A 664 -11.30 -0.62 -5.73
CA LEU A 664 -10.78 0.52 -4.99
C LEU A 664 -11.93 1.46 -4.63
N THR A 665 -12.17 1.67 -3.33
CA THR A 665 -13.27 2.52 -2.82
C THR A 665 -12.76 3.61 -1.87
N GLY A 666 -12.97 4.88 -2.22
CA GLY A 666 -12.52 6.03 -1.40
C GLY A 666 -11.01 6.20 -1.33
N THR A 667 -10.26 5.57 -2.25
CA THR A 667 -8.79 5.53 -2.26
C THR A 667 -8.20 6.83 -2.80
N ILE A 668 -7.10 7.30 -2.18
CA ILE A 668 -6.31 8.44 -2.66
C ILE A 668 -5.00 7.91 -3.28
N ILE A 669 -4.70 8.30 -4.52
CA ILE A 669 -3.53 7.87 -5.30
C ILE A 669 -2.77 9.12 -5.77
N THR A 670 -1.54 9.33 -5.30
CA THR A 670 -0.76 10.55 -5.55
C THR A 670 0.67 10.23 -6.02
N GLY A 671 0.93 10.39 -7.33
CA GLY A 671 2.26 10.17 -7.92
C GLY A 671 3.26 11.31 -7.67
N LYS A 672 4.47 11.17 -8.23
CA LYS A 672 5.52 12.20 -8.26
C LYS A 672 5.49 13.12 -9.51
N GLY A 673 4.51 12.95 -10.40
CA GLY A 673 4.36 13.70 -11.66
C GLY A 673 4.62 12.86 -12.92
N SER A 674 5.16 11.65 -12.76
CA SER A 674 5.35 10.62 -13.78
C SER A 674 4.37 9.46 -13.57
N GLY A 675 4.41 8.46 -14.46
CA GLY A 675 3.73 7.18 -14.27
C GLY A 675 2.21 7.21 -14.47
N THR A 676 1.59 6.06 -14.25
CA THR A 676 0.14 5.83 -14.37
C THR A 676 -0.49 5.69 -12.97
N GLY A 677 -1.64 6.33 -12.72
CA GLY A 677 -2.33 6.22 -11.44
C GLY A 677 -2.88 4.82 -11.17
N VAL A 678 -3.71 4.31 -12.08
CA VAL A 678 -4.19 2.93 -12.08
C VAL A 678 -4.01 2.33 -13.48
N LYS A 679 -3.38 1.16 -13.57
CA LYS A 679 -3.04 0.48 -14.82
C LYS A 679 -3.53 -0.97 -14.79
N VAL A 680 -4.06 -1.45 -15.91
CA VAL A 680 -4.39 -2.87 -16.16
C VAL A 680 -3.65 -3.34 -17.39
N GLU A 681 -2.93 -4.46 -17.28
CA GLU A 681 -2.01 -4.95 -18.32
C GLU A 681 -2.71 -5.57 -19.55
N ASP A 682 -2.04 -5.53 -20.71
CA ASP A 682 -2.58 -5.90 -22.03
C ASP A 682 -2.50 -7.42 -22.32
N LYS A 683 -3.42 -8.25 -21.77
CA LYS A 683 -3.56 -9.69 -22.12
C LYS A 683 -5.03 -10.18 -22.13
N LYS A 684 -5.23 -11.39 -22.69
CA LYS A 684 -6.52 -12.04 -23.05
C LYS A 684 -7.47 -12.39 -21.90
N THR A 685 -7.04 -12.36 -20.65
CA THR A 685 -7.82 -12.79 -19.48
C THR A 685 -8.64 -11.64 -18.92
N SER A 686 -9.89 -11.92 -18.49
CA SER A 686 -10.85 -10.87 -18.13
C SER A 686 -10.65 -10.36 -16.69
N ALA A 687 -10.05 -9.18 -16.54
CA ALA A 687 -9.97 -8.45 -15.28
C ALA A 687 -11.02 -7.33 -15.25
N ASN A 688 -11.86 -7.28 -14.22
CA ASN A 688 -12.78 -6.15 -14.01
C ASN A 688 -12.18 -5.17 -12.99
N LEU A 689 -12.21 -3.88 -13.32
CA LEU A 689 -11.68 -2.81 -12.48
C LEU A 689 -12.81 -1.87 -12.04
N THR A 690 -13.01 -1.75 -10.72
CA THR A 690 -13.98 -0.82 -10.12
C THR A 690 -13.27 0.26 -9.33
N LEU A 691 -13.47 1.53 -9.74
CA LEU A 691 -12.96 2.72 -9.06
C LEU A 691 -14.14 3.54 -8.52
N LYS A 692 -14.41 3.48 -7.21
CA LYS A 692 -15.51 4.20 -6.56
C LYS A 692 -14.99 5.28 -5.62
N ASP A 693 -15.40 6.54 -5.81
CA ASP A 693 -14.93 7.68 -5.01
C ASP A 693 -13.38 7.81 -4.93
N VAL A 694 -12.67 7.42 -5.99
CA VAL A 694 -11.19 7.39 -6.04
C VAL A 694 -10.64 8.74 -6.49
N MET A 695 -9.57 9.22 -5.83
CA MET A 695 -8.85 10.44 -6.21
C MET A 695 -7.46 10.11 -6.74
N VAL A 696 -7.21 10.35 -8.03
CA VAL A 696 -5.90 10.21 -8.68
C VAL A 696 -5.31 11.60 -8.94
N SER A 697 -4.07 11.85 -8.52
CA SER A 697 -3.38 13.12 -8.77
C SER A 697 -1.87 12.98 -8.98
N LYS A 698 -1.25 14.01 -9.57
CA LYS A 698 0.21 14.09 -9.83
C LYS A 698 0.75 12.88 -10.60
N VAL A 699 0.06 12.45 -11.65
CA VAL A 699 0.48 11.36 -12.55
C VAL A 699 0.59 11.83 -14.00
N ALA A 700 1.30 11.06 -14.85
CA ALA A 700 1.31 11.31 -16.28
C ALA A 700 0.02 10.81 -16.93
N THR A 701 -0.38 9.56 -16.66
CA THR A 701 -1.66 8.97 -17.09
C THR A 701 -2.56 8.75 -15.90
N GLY A 702 -3.84 9.11 -15.99
CA GLY A 702 -4.79 8.91 -14.88
C GLY A 702 -5.13 7.45 -14.64
N VAL A 703 -5.89 6.86 -15.58
CA VAL A 703 -6.28 5.44 -15.59
C VAL A 703 -5.99 4.85 -16.98
N GLU A 704 -5.42 3.65 -17.03
CA GLU A 704 -5.04 2.96 -18.25
C GLU A 704 -5.55 1.51 -18.21
N MET A 705 -6.58 1.19 -18.98
CA MET A 705 -7.19 -0.14 -19.06
C MET A 705 -6.80 -0.79 -20.38
N ASN A 706 -5.81 -1.71 -20.39
CA ASN A 706 -5.46 -2.44 -21.63
C ASN A 706 -6.11 -3.83 -21.73
N GLY A 707 -6.18 -4.55 -20.61
CA GLY A 707 -6.64 -5.95 -20.57
C GLY A 707 -8.12 -6.15 -20.92
N ALA A 708 -8.47 -7.41 -21.18
CA ALA A 708 -9.86 -7.78 -21.40
C ALA A 708 -10.70 -7.55 -20.12
N GLY A 709 -11.97 -7.16 -20.28
CA GLY A 709 -12.90 -6.93 -19.17
C GLY A 709 -13.56 -5.56 -19.17
N ALA A 710 -14.21 -5.21 -18.06
CA ALA A 710 -14.95 -3.96 -17.89
C ALA A 710 -14.24 -2.98 -16.94
N LEU A 711 -14.16 -1.71 -17.36
CA LEU A 711 -13.76 -0.58 -16.54
C LEU A 711 -15.00 0.14 -16.01
N THR A 712 -15.14 0.25 -14.69
CA THR A 712 -16.18 1.06 -14.04
C THR A 712 -15.53 2.13 -13.16
N ILE A 713 -15.83 3.41 -13.42
CA ILE A 713 -15.42 4.54 -12.58
C ILE A 713 -16.69 5.25 -12.12
N GLU A 714 -16.95 5.23 -10.82
CA GLU A 714 -18.18 5.79 -10.24
C GLU A 714 -17.94 6.56 -8.94
N GLY A 715 -19.02 7.07 -8.34
CA GLY A 715 -18.95 7.99 -7.22
C GLY A 715 -18.35 9.34 -7.62
N SER A 716 -17.88 10.10 -6.64
CA SER A 716 -17.26 11.43 -6.82
C SER A 716 -15.79 11.34 -7.24
N SER A 717 -15.45 10.32 -8.05
CA SER A 717 -14.07 10.03 -8.46
C SER A 717 -13.45 11.19 -9.24
N THR A 718 -12.20 11.51 -8.94
CA THR A 718 -11.47 12.65 -9.52
C THR A 718 -10.12 12.20 -10.07
N ILE A 719 -9.83 12.52 -11.33
CA ILE A 719 -8.62 12.11 -12.06
C ILE A 719 -7.89 13.36 -12.57
N GLN A 720 -6.69 13.61 -12.04
CA GLN A 720 -5.82 14.73 -12.41
C GLN A 720 -4.49 14.22 -13.00
N PHE A 721 -4.18 14.63 -14.22
CA PHE A 721 -3.08 14.06 -15.01
C PHE A 721 -2.34 15.12 -15.84
N LYS A 722 -1.05 14.89 -16.12
CA LYS A 722 -0.16 15.84 -16.81
C LYS A 722 0.30 15.41 -18.20
N GLY A 723 0.28 14.10 -18.45
CA GLY A 723 0.65 13.49 -19.72
C GLY A 723 -0.56 13.27 -20.63
N LYS A 724 -0.45 12.28 -21.53
CA LYS A 724 -1.31 12.17 -22.71
C LYS A 724 -2.78 11.84 -22.43
N TYR A 725 -3.08 11.01 -21.43
CA TYR A 725 -4.44 10.47 -21.22
C TYR A 725 -4.94 10.63 -19.78
N GLY A 726 -6.17 11.12 -19.63
CA GLY A 726 -6.93 11.05 -18.37
C GLY A 726 -7.42 9.63 -18.11
N VAL A 727 -8.19 9.09 -19.06
CA VAL A 727 -8.61 7.68 -19.09
C VAL A 727 -8.31 7.09 -20.46
N TYR A 728 -7.49 6.04 -20.51
CA TYR A 728 -7.16 5.29 -21.71
C TYR A 728 -7.85 3.92 -21.69
N VAL A 729 -8.49 3.57 -22.81
CA VAL A 729 -9.20 2.30 -23.03
C VAL A 729 -8.56 1.57 -24.22
N GLY A 730 -7.96 0.42 -23.95
CA GLY A 730 -7.22 -0.43 -24.89
C GLY A 730 -8.09 -1.29 -25.79
N GLY A 731 -7.45 -2.23 -26.51
CA GLY A 731 -8.09 -3.02 -27.57
C GLY A 731 -9.02 -4.11 -27.07
N GLU A 732 -8.61 -4.83 -26.01
CA GLU A 732 -9.33 -6.00 -25.48
C GLU A 732 -10.48 -5.63 -24.54
N VAL A 733 -10.59 -4.37 -24.13
CA VAL A 733 -11.63 -3.89 -23.21
C VAL A 733 -13.02 -4.10 -23.82
N THR A 734 -13.96 -4.63 -23.03
CA THR A 734 -15.33 -4.94 -23.48
C THR A 734 -16.32 -3.81 -23.18
N LYS A 735 -16.08 -3.05 -22.10
CA LYS A 735 -16.94 -1.95 -21.65
C LYS A 735 -16.16 -0.93 -20.82
N ALA A 736 -16.47 0.35 -20.97
CA ALA A 736 -16.00 1.40 -20.08
C ALA A 736 -17.18 2.30 -19.65
N GLU A 737 -17.44 2.39 -18.35
CA GLU A 737 -18.51 3.20 -17.79
C GLU A 737 -17.96 4.19 -16.76
N LEU A 738 -18.18 5.48 -17.00
CA LEU A 738 -17.78 6.55 -16.11
C LEU A 738 -19.02 7.32 -15.66
N THR A 739 -19.28 7.36 -14.36
CA THR A 739 -20.44 8.03 -13.75
C THR A 739 -19.99 9.02 -12.68
N LYS A 740 -20.45 10.28 -12.76
CA LYS A 740 -20.13 11.39 -11.82
C LYS A 740 -18.63 11.72 -11.69
N THR A 741 -17.81 11.25 -12.64
CA THR A 741 -16.35 11.39 -12.63
C THR A 741 -15.89 12.78 -13.06
N VAL A 742 -14.89 13.34 -12.37
CA VAL A 742 -14.19 14.56 -12.78
C VAL A 742 -12.83 14.20 -13.37
N ILE A 743 -12.58 14.59 -14.62
CA ILE A 743 -11.29 14.41 -15.32
C ILE A 743 -10.72 15.79 -15.64
N ARG A 744 -9.46 16.04 -15.26
CA ARG A 744 -8.81 17.34 -15.43
C ARG A 744 -7.35 17.22 -15.85
N GLY A 745 -7.01 17.85 -16.97
CA GLY A 745 -5.63 18.04 -17.41
C GLY A 745 -4.90 19.11 -16.59
N GLU A 746 -3.60 18.90 -16.39
CA GLU A 746 -2.70 19.76 -15.61
C GLU A 746 -1.41 20.10 -16.38
N GLY A 747 -1.54 20.57 -17.62
CA GLY A 747 -0.43 21.16 -18.37
C GLY A 747 -0.67 21.17 -19.88
N ASN A 748 0.37 21.54 -20.63
CA ASN A 748 0.35 21.55 -22.10
C ASN A 748 0.43 20.15 -22.72
N GLY A 749 0.75 19.12 -21.93
CA GLY A 749 0.81 17.71 -22.37
C GLY A 749 -0.51 16.94 -22.27
N SER A 750 -1.56 17.53 -21.68
CA SER A 750 -2.86 16.91 -21.47
C SER A 750 -3.68 16.81 -22.76
N GLU A 751 -3.39 15.78 -23.56
CA GLU A 751 -3.96 15.60 -24.89
C GLU A 751 -5.43 15.14 -24.84
N TYR A 752 -5.75 14.07 -24.12
CA TYR A 752 -7.08 13.45 -24.11
C TYR A 752 -7.68 13.34 -22.72
N GLY A 753 -8.95 13.76 -22.56
CA GLY A 753 -9.74 13.46 -21.36
C GLY A 753 -10.07 11.97 -21.25
N VAL A 754 -10.78 11.45 -22.26
CA VAL A 754 -11.05 10.01 -22.42
C VAL A 754 -10.66 9.59 -23.84
N TYR A 755 -9.91 8.51 -23.98
CA TYR A 755 -9.42 7.98 -25.26
C TYR A 755 -9.71 6.48 -25.37
N VAL A 756 -10.32 6.05 -26.48
CA VAL A 756 -10.53 4.64 -26.83
C VAL A 756 -9.71 4.28 -28.07
N LYS A 757 -8.84 3.27 -27.94
CA LYS A 757 -7.90 2.79 -28.97
C LYS A 757 -8.63 2.32 -30.23
N SER A 758 -8.02 2.56 -31.39
CA SER A 758 -8.46 1.95 -32.65
C SER A 758 -8.41 0.43 -32.56
N GLY A 759 -9.42 -0.25 -33.12
CA GLY A 759 -9.60 -1.70 -33.04
C GLY A 759 -10.29 -2.20 -31.77
N ALA A 760 -10.48 -1.36 -30.75
CA ALA A 760 -11.20 -1.75 -29.53
C ALA A 760 -12.66 -2.15 -29.82
N THR A 761 -13.20 -3.10 -29.07
CA THR A 761 -14.64 -3.45 -29.13
C THR A 761 -15.48 -2.78 -28.04
N ALA A 762 -14.83 -2.17 -27.05
CA ALA A 762 -15.42 -1.47 -25.91
C ALA A 762 -16.55 -0.52 -26.32
N SER A 763 -17.69 -0.63 -25.64
CA SER A 763 -18.67 0.47 -25.60
C SER A 763 -18.33 1.43 -24.45
N LEU A 764 -18.39 2.73 -24.72
CA LEU A 764 -18.06 3.80 -23.77
C LEU A 764 -19.31 4.54 -23.34
N THR A 765 -19.60 4.57 -22.04
CA THR A 765 -20.71 5.32 -21.43
C THR A 765 -20.17 6.36 -20.45
N LEU A 766 -20.55 7.62 -20.64
CA LEU A 766 -20.22 8.75 -19.77
C LEU A 766 -21.52 9.39 -19.24
N THR A 767 -21.70 9.45 -17.92
CA THR A 767 -22.91 10.03 -17.28
C THR A 767 -22.52 10.96 -16.13
N ASP A 768 -23.00 12.20 -16.10
CA ASP A 768 -22.58 13.22 -15.12
C ASP A 768 -21.05 13.46 -15.09
N VAL A 769 -20.36 13.21 -16.21
CA VAL A 769 -18.89 13.32 -16.30
C VAL A 769 -18.48 14.76 -16.64
N LYS A 770 -17.44 15.26 -15.95
CA LYS A 770 -16.85 16.58 -16.18
C LYS A 770 -15.42 16.46 -16.66
N ILE A 771 -15.16 16.81 -17.92
CA ILE A 771 -13.83 16.85 -18.53
C ILE A 771 -13.38 18.31 -18.67
N SER A 772 -12.14 18.63 -18.30
CA SER A 772 -11.62 20.01 -18.40
C SER A 772 -10.10 20.08 -18.63
N LYS A 773 -9.63 21.19 -19.22
CA LYS A 773 -8.21 21.49 -19.46
C LYS A 773 -7.45 20.45 -20.30
N VAL A 774 -8.10 19.89 -21.33
CA VAL A 774 -7.51 18.91 -22.26
C VAL A 774 -7.53 19.43 -23.70
N ALA A 775 -6.65 18.93 -24.57
CA ALA A 775 -6.65 19.32 -25.98
C ALA A 775 -7.91 18.79 -26.70
N THR A 776 -8.25 17.52 -26.46
CA THR A 776 -9.46 16.83 -26.93
C THR A 776 -10.21 16.23 -25.74
N GLY A 777 -11.53 16.44 -25.69
CA GLY A 777 -12.39 15.99 -24.60
C GLY A 777 -12.55 14.46 -24.56
N VAL A 778 -13.24 13.92 -25.56
CA VAL A 778 -13.47 12.48 -25.74
C VAL A 778 -13.08 12.08 -27.16
N GLU A 779 -12.25 11.05 -27.30
CA GLU A 779 -11.92 10.44 -28.59
C GLU A 779 -12.26 8.94 -28.60
N MET A 780 -13.16 8.55 -29.50
CA MET A 780 -13.65 7.18 -29.63
C MET A 780 -13.26 6.60 -31.00
N ASN A 781 -12.20 5.77 -31.05
CA ASN A 781 -11.78 5.07 -32.28
C ASN A 781 -12.20 3.58 -32.33
N GLY A 782 -12.85 3.07 -31.28
CA GLY A 782 -13.33 1.68 -31.21
C GLY A 782 -14.55 1.40 -32.10
N THR A 783 -14.92 0.11 -32.17
CA THR A 783 -16.10 -0.40 -32.88
C THR A 783 -17.37 -0.48 -32.03
N GLY A 784 -17.27 -0.22 -30.72
CA GLY A 784 -18.42 -0.16 -29.82
C GLY A 784 -19.27 1.10 -30.01
N ALA A 785 -20.26 1.28 -29.15
CA ALA A 785 -21.09 2.50 -29.12
C ALA A 785 -20.52 3.53 -28.14
N LEU A 786 -20.71 4.81 -28.45
CA LEU A 786 -20.45 5.94 -27.53
C LEU A 786 -21.78 6.47 -26.97
N THR A 787 -21.90 6.57 -25.66
CA THR A 787 -23.01 7.26 -24.99
C THR A 787 -22.48 8.34 -24.06
N VAL A 788 -22.95 9.57 -24.19
CA VAL A 788 -22.67 10.66 -23.25
C VAL A 788 -24.00 11.25 -22.78
N SER A 789 -24.24 11.27 -21.47
CA SER A 789 -25.55 11.59 -20.89
C SER A 789 -25.43 12.36 -19.57
N GLY A 790 -26.56 12.64 -18.92
CA GLY A 790 -26.65 13.24 -17.58
C GLY A 790 -25.80 14.49 -17.42
N SER A 791 -26.22 15.65 -17.92
CA SER A 791 -25.57 16.96 -17.69
C SER A 791 -24.04 17.05 -17.90
N SER A 792 -23.42 16.06 -18.56
CA SER A 792 -21.96 15.96 -18.73
C SER A 792 -21.39 17.21 -19.40
N THR A 793 -20.24 17.67 -18.92
CA THR A 793 -19.61 18.93 -19.37
C THR A 793 -18.19 18.65 -19.84
N ILE A 794 -17.90 19.01 -21.09
CA ILE A 794 -16.64 18.75 -21.77
C ILE A 794 -16.02 20.09 -22.18
N GLU A 795 -14.99 20.53 -21.47
CA GLU A 795 -14.19 21.72 -21.80
C GLU A 795 -12.85 21.30 -22.42
N PHE A 796 -12.58 21.76 -23.64
CA PHE A 796 -11.36 21.49 -24.38
C PHE A 796 -10.66 22.79 -24.81
N THR A 797 -9.33 22.75 -24.97
CA THR A 797 -8.49 23.96 -25.04
C THR A 797 -7.67 24.11 -26.31
N SER A 798 -7.63 23.11 -27.19
CA SER A 798 -6.84 23.15 -28.43
C SER A 798 -7.63 23.74 -29.60
N ASP A 799 -6.99 24.62 -30.37
CA ASP A 799 -7.56 25.22 -31.59
C ASP A 799 -7.69 24.23 -32.77
N ASN A 800 -7.07 23.05 -32.67
CA ASN A 800 -7.19 21.93 -33.60
C ASN A 800 -7.79 20.67 -32.94
N GLY A 801 -8.23 20.78 -31.68
CA GLY A 801 -8.79 19.66 -30.92
C GLY A 801 -10.30 19.55 -31.03
N TYR A 802 -10.84 18.48 -30.44
CA TYR A 802 -12.24 18.13 -30.51
C TYR A 802 -12.89 18.14 -29.11
N GLY A 803 -14.14 18.62 -29.00
CA GLY A 803 -14.95 18.32 -27.83
C GLY A 803 -15.23 16.82 -27.75
N VAL A 804 -15.84 16.28 -28.81
CA VAL A 804 -16.05 14.84 -29.01
C VAL A 804 -15.65 14.44 -30.43
N TYR A 805 -14.75 13.47 -30.55
CA TYR A 805 -14.36 12.84 -31.81
C TYR A 805 -14.92 11.41 -31.88
N VAL A 806 -15.63 11.11 -32.97
CA VAL A 806 -16.22 9.80 -33.29
C VAL A 806 -15.50 9.24 -34.52
N GLY A 807 -14.74 8.17 -34.35
CA GLY A 807 -13.96 7.51 -35.39
C GLY A 807 -14.82 6.77 -36.43
N SER A 808 -14.22 6.42 -37.57
CA SER A 808 -14.92 5.79 -38.71
C SER A 808 -15.47 4.39 -38.42
N SER A 809 -14.88 3.69 -37.44
CA SER A 809 -15.27 2.34 -37.02
C SER A 809 -16.44 2.31 -36.03
N VAL A 810 -16.85 3.45 -35.47
CA VAL A 810 -17.86 3.53 -34.41
C VAL A 810 -19.24 3.18 -34.97
N LYS A 811 -19.96 2.25 -34.33
CA LYS A 811 -21.32 1.85 -34.77
C LYS A 811 -22.33 2.99 -34.60
N SER A 812 -22.32 3.62 -33.43
CA SER A 812 -23.20 4.74 -33.11
C SER A 812 -22.63 5.61 -31.98
N ALA A 813 -23.01 6.89 -31.98
CA ALA A 813 -22.74 7.82 -30.88
C ALA A 813 -24.00 8.58 -30.48
N THR A 814 -24.35 8.57 -29.19
CA THR A 814 -25.54 9.26 -28.66
C THR A 814 -25.11 10.22 -27.55
N LEU A 815 -25.28 11.53 -27.78
CA LEU A 815 -25.01 12.57 -26.79
C LEU A 815 -26.35 13.19 -26.37
N THR A 816 -26.66 13.17 -25.08
CA THR A 816 -27.92 13.69 -24.51
C THR A 816 -27.64 14.66 -23.37
N LYS A 817 -28.21 15.88 -23.42
CA LYS A 817 -28.07 16.93 -22.40
C LYS A 817 -26.61 17.30 -22.07
N THR A 818 -25.71 17.12 -23.03
CA THR A 818 -24.26 17.34 -22.89
C THR A 818 -23.88 18.79 -23.21
N LYS A 819 -22.96 19.37 -22.44
CA LYS A 819 -22.35 20.68 -22.70
C LYS A 819 -20.93 20.50 -23.23
N ILE A 820 -20.62 21.10 -24.38
CA ILE A 820 -19.32 21.06 -25.04
C ILE A 820 -18.83 22.50 -25.23
N MET A 821 -17.64 22.81 -24.71
CA MET A 821 -17.12 24.17 -24.62
C MET A 821 -15.67 24.23 -25.10
N GLY A 822 -15.42 25.02 -26.15
CA GLY A 822 -14.07 25.35 -26.62
C GLY A 822 -13.55 26.70 -26.10
N LYS A 823 -12.42 27.16 -26.66
CA LYS A 823 -11.87 28.52 -26.44
C LYS A 823 -12.06 29.47 -27.62
N GLY A 824 -12.32 28.96 -28.81
CA GLY A 824 -12.64 29.76 -30.01
C GLY A 824 -12.25 29.08 -31.31
N GLY A 825 -11.23 28.22 -31.29
CA GLY A 825 -10.93 27.25 -32.35
C GLY A 825 -11.54 25.86 -32.09
N GLY A 826 -10.98 24.87 -32.77
CA GLY A 826 -11.37 23.46 -32.69
C GLY A 826 -12.79 23.16 -33.19
N GLN A 827 -13.20 21.91 -33.00
CA GLN A 827 -14.53 21.41 -33.38
C GLN A 827 -15.30 20.93 -32.14
N GLY A 828 -16.59 21.25 -32.05
CA GLY A 828 -17.44 20.76 -30.96
C GLY A 828 -17.65 19.25 -31.03
N VAL A 829 -18.24 18.78 -32.12
CA VAL A 829 -18.38 17.35 -32.43
C VAL A 829 -17.85 17.07 -33.83
N TYR A 830 -16.98 16.07 -33.96
CA TYR A 830 -16.48 15.58 -35.25
C TYR A 830 -16.80 14.09 -35.41
N VAL A 831 -17.26 13.71 -36.61
CA VAL A 831 -17.73 12.36 -36.93
C VAL A 831 -17.11 11.87 -38.24
N ALA A 832 -16.28 10.84 -38.15
CA ALA A 832 -15.67 10.13 -39.26
C ALA A 832 -16.49 8.93 -39.76
N GLY A 833 -17.55 8.52 -39.06
CA GLY A 833 -18.47 7.46 -39.49
C GLY A 833 -19.49 7.10 -38.39
N GLY A 834 -20.45 6.24 -38.73
CA GLY A 834 -21.47 5.73 -37.81
C GLY A 834 -22.73 6.59 -37.73
N ASN A 835 -23.73 6.11 -36.98
CA ASN A 835 -24.97 6.85 -36.75
C ASN A 835 -24.87 7.71 -35.49
N VAL A 836 -25.02 9.03 -35.62
CA VAL A 836 -24.80 9.97 -34.51
C VAL A 836 -26.07 10.74 -34.17
N THR A 837 -26.45 10.75 -32.89
CA THR A 837 -27.61 11.48 -32.35
C THR A 837 -27.17 12.48 -31.28
N LEU A 838 -27.54 13.74 -31.44
CA LEU A 838 -27.29 14.85 -30.52
C LEU A 838 -28.64 15.40 -30.01
N LYS A 839 -29.01 15.09 -28.76
CA LYS A 839 -30.28 15.50 -28.14
C LYS A 839 -30.06 16.49 -27.00
N ASP A 840 -30.67 17.66 -27.06
CA ASP A 840 -30.49 18.73 -26.07
C ASP A 840 -29.00 19.08 -25.80
N VAL A 841 -28.15 19.02 -26.83
CA VAL A 841 -26.70 19.26 -26.73
C VAL A 841 -26.39 20.74 -26.91
N MET A 842 -25.55 21.29 -26.03
CA MET A 842 -25.05 22.67 -26.10
C MET A 842 -23.59 22.67 -26.52
N VAL A 843 -23.30 23.10 -27.74
CA VAL A 843 -21.94 23.37 -28.25
C VAL A 843 -21.70 24.87 -28.22
N SER A 844 -20.59 25.33 -27.62
CA SER A 844 -20.28 26.76 -27.53
C SER A 844 -18.79 27.08 -27.59
N LYS A 845 -18.47 28.32 -28.00
CA LYS A 845 -17.08 28.83 -28.12
C LYS A 845 -16.16 27.96 -28.99
N VAL A 846 -16.66 27.35 -30.07
CA VAL A 846 -15.87 26.51 -30.99
C VAL A 846 -15.63 27.17 -32.34
N GLY A 847 -14.64 26.68 -33.10
CA GLY A 847 -14.41 27.09 -34.49
C GLY A 847 -15.47 26.54 -35.44
N ILE A 848 -15.77 25.26 -35.34
CA ILE A 848 -16.82 24.53 -36.07
C ILE A 848 -17.73 23.85 -35.05
N GLY A 849 -19.05 23.94 -35.24
CA GLY A 849 -20.03 23.36 -34.32
C GLY A 849 -20.03 21.83 -34.35
N VAL A 850 -20.67 21.27 -35.38
CA VAL A 850 -20.77 19.83 -35.64
C VAL A 850 -20.29 19.55 -37.06
N GLN A 851 -19.45 18.53 -37.25
CA GLN A 851 -18.95 18.12 -38.56
C GLN A 851 -19.04 16.60 -38.72
N MET A 852 -19.80 16.13 -39.71
CA MET A 852 -19.82 14.72 -40.12
C MET A 852 -19.30 14.58 -41.55
N ASN A 853 -18.28 13.75 -41.75
CA ASN A 853 -17.66 13.52 -43.06
C ASN A 853 -17.97 12.15 -43.66
N GLY A 854 -17.97 11.10 -42.84
CA GLY A 854 -18.06 9.70 -43.30
C GLY A 854 -19.47 9.11 -43.31
N ALA A 855 -19.57 7.88 -43.80
CA ALA A 855 -20.84 7.17 -43.95
C ALA A 855 -21.64 6.98 -42.65
N GLY A 856 -22.95 7.23 -42.73
CA GLY A 856 -23.89 7.11 -41.62
C GLY A 856 -25.06 8.11 -41.73
N ALA A 857 -25.73 8.37 -40.61
CA ALA A 857 -26.73 9.43 -40.47
C ALA A 857 -26.44 10.32 -39.24
N LEU A 858 -26.75 11.61 -39.38
CA LEU A 858 -26.68 12.60 -38.30
C LEU A 858 -28.09 13.02 -37.89
N THR A 859 -28.42 12.89 -36.61
CA THR A 859 -29.64 13.45 -36.01
C THR A 859 -29.25 14.49 -34.98
N ILE A 860 -29.80 15.70 -35.06
CA ILE A 860 -29.71 16.72 -34.02
C ILE A 860 -31.13 17.10 -33.63
N GLU A 861 -31.50 16.93 -32.37
CA GLU A 861 -32.87 17.10 -31.92
C GLU A 861 -32.98 17.74 -30.52
N GLY A 862 -34.22 17.99 -30.09
CA GLY A 862 -34.51 18.71 -28.85
C GLY A 862 -34.08 20.18 -28.91
N SER A 863 -33.80 20.73 -27.74
CA SER A 863 -33.39 22.13 -27.54
C SER A 863 -31.89 22.37 -27.83
N SER A 864 -31.31 21.63 -28.79
CA SER A 864 -29.87 21.67 -29.08
C SER A 864 -29.43 23.07 -29.58
N THR A 865 -28.31 23.56 -29.04
CA THR A 865 -27.75 24.89 -29.35
C THR A 865 -26.31 24.79 -29.81
N ILE A 866 -25.97 25.45 -30.91
CA ILE A 866 -24.64 25.40 -31.54
C ILE A 866 -24.14 26.82 -31.77
N GLU A 867 -23.22 27.29 -30.94
CA GLU A 867 -22.51 28.56 -31.09
C GLU A 867 -21.09 28.33 -31.63
N PHE A 868 -20.79 28.92 -32.78
CA PHE A 868 -19.51 28.73 -33.49
C PHE A 868 -18.96 30.04 -34.04
N LYS A 869 -17.64 30.10 -34.26
CA LYS A 869 -16.94 31.34 -34.67
C LYS A 869 -16.46 31.35 -36.10
N ARG A 870 -16.06 30.20 -36.67
CA ARG A 870 -15.40 30.10 -37.98
C ARG A 870 -16.34 29.57 -39.07
N LYS A 871 -16.17 28.31 -39.50
CA LYS A 871 -16.57 27.93 -40.87
C LYS A 871 -17.99 27.38 -41.00
N TYR A 872 -18.36 26.43 -40.14
CA TYR A 872 -19.65 25.73 -40.22
C TYR A 872 -20.29 25.61 -38.84
N GLY A 873 -21.59 25.89 -38.74
CA GLY A 873 -22.41 25.51 -37.59
C GLY A 873 -22.63 24.00 -37.61
N VAL A 874 -23.22 23.50 -38.70
CA VAL A 874 -23.31 22.07 -39.00
C VAL A 874 -22.77 21.82 -40.41
N TYR A 875 -21.81 20.89 -40.52
CA TYR A 875 -21.25 20.40 -41.78
C TYR A 875 -21.64 18.92 -42.00
N VAL A 876 -22.12 18.62 -43.19
CA VAL A 876 -22.54 17.29 -43.64
C VAL A 876 -21.82 16.96 -44.95
N GLY A 877 -20.93 15.96 -44.92
CA GLY A 877 -20.04 15.60 -46.03
C GLY A 877 -20.64 14.62 -47.05
N GLY A 878 -19.78 14.25 -48.00
CA GLY A 878 -20.09 13.39 -49.15
C GLY A 878 -20.84 12.11 -48.81
N GLU A 879 -20.30 11.34 -47.88
CA GLU A 879 -20.75 9.97 -47.58
C GLU A 879 -21.96 9.90 -46.64
N VAL A 880 -22.36 11.02 -46.05
CA VAL A 880 -23.50 11.05 -45.12
C VAL A 880 -24.81 10.80 -45.87
N THR A 881 -25.57 9.81 -45.41
CA THR A 881 -26.81 9.37 -46.08
C THR A 881 -28.00 10.28 -45.74
N ARG A 882 -28.08 10.75 -44.49
CA ARG A 882 -29.15 11.59 -43.98
C ARG A 882 -28.66 12.52 -42.87
N ALA A 883 -29.15 13.74 -42.86
CA ALA A 883 -28.97 14.70 -41.78
C ALA A 883 -30.34 15.27 -41.37
N ASP A 884 -30.83 14.92 -40.19
CA ASP A 884 -32.11 15.37 -39.64
C ASP A 884 -31.85 16.32 -38.46
N LEU A 885 -32.19 17.61 -38.63
CA LEU A 885 -32.05 18.63 -37.59
C LEU A 885 -33.44 19.14 -37.20
N THR A 886 -33.83 18.96 -35.95
CA THR A 886 -35.14 19.35 -35.41
C THR A 886 -34.95 20.25 -34.19
N GLY A 887 -35.68 21.38 -34.11
CA GLY A 887 -35.67 22.30 -32.95
C GLY A 887 -34.32 22.97 -32.64
N THR A 888 -33.33 22.82 -33.51
CA THR A 888 -31.93 23.21 -33.26
C THR A 888 -31.71 24.70 -33.52
N LYS A 889 -30.98 25.37 -32.62
CA LYS A 889 -30.54 26.76 -32.77
C LYS A 889 -29.04 26.83 -33.11
N ILE A 890 -28.71 27.42 -34.25
CA ILE A 890 -27.36 27.59 -34.77
C ILE A 890 -27.04 29.08 -34.82
N THR A 891 -25.97 29.50 -34.14
CA THR A 891 -25.61 30.92 -33.99
C THR A 891 -24.12 31.14 -34.27
N GLY A 892 -23.83 31.93 -35.29
CA GLY A 892 -22.48 32.41 -35.61
C GLY A 892 -22.18 33.80 -35.01
N THR A 893 -20.96 34.29 -35.22
CA THR A 893 -20.50 35.62 -34.73
C THR A 893 -20.74 36.78 -35.70
N GLY A 894 -21.34 36.51 -36.86
CA GLY A 894 -21.52 37.45 -37.98
C GLY A 894 -20.43 37.36 -39.05
N ALA A 895 -19.21 36.95 -38.67
CA ALA A 895 -18.13 36.62 -39.60
C ALA A 895 -18.14 35.13 -40.03
N SER A 896 -19.00 34.31 -39.41
CA SER A 896 -19.02 32.87 -39.60
C SER A 896 -19.64 32.48 -40.95
N GLU A 897 -19.04 31.51 -41.65
CA GLU A 897 -19.33 31.33 -43.09
C GLU A 897 -20.70 30.70 -43.36
N TYR A 898 -20.98 29.49 -42.85
CA TYR A 898 -22.25 28.77 -43.08
C TYR A 898 -22.95 28.37 -41.77
N GLY A 899 -24.27 28.52 -41.72
CA GLY A 899 -25.11 27.90 -40.67
C GLY A 899 -25.17 26.38 -40.84
N VAL A 900 -25.72 25.92 -41.96
CA VAL A 900 -25.73 24.50 -42.36
C VAL A 900 -25.11 24.36 -43.75
N TYR A 901 -24.12 23.49 -43.88
CA TYR A 901 -23.48 23.13 -45.15
C TYR A 901 -23.61 21.64 -45.39
N ALA A 902 -24.19 21.25 -46.53
CA ALA A 902 -24.28 19.87 -46.99
C ALA A 902 -23.70 19.73 -48.40
N GLY A 903 -22.52 19.12 -48.51
CA GLY A 903 -21.79 19.04 -49.77
C GLY A 903 -20.40 18.45 -49.61
N ASP A 904 -19.75 18.21 -50.74
CA ASP A 904 -18.36 17.73 -50.76
C ASP A 904 -17.39 18.87 -50.45
N LYS A 905 -16.34 18.57 -49.68
CA LYS A 905 -15.16 19.45 -49.59
C LYS A 905 -14.55 19.49 -50.99
N VAL A 906 -14.31 20.69 -51.52
CA VAL A 906 -13.71 20.88 -52.87
C VAL A 906 -12.32 20.25 -52.91
N MET A 907 -12.27 19.01 -53.36
CA MET A 907 -11.08 18.28 -53.81
C MET A 907 -11.10 18.31 -55.34
N GLY A 908 -9.92 18.34 -55.96
CA GLY A 908 -9.76 18.58 -57.39
C GLY A 908 -10.64 17.72 -58.28
N GLU A 909 -11.10 18.30 -59.38
CA GLU A 909 -11.90 17.64 -60.40
C GLU A 909 -11.16 16.41 -60.96
N VAL A 910 -11.60 15.21 -60.57
CA VAL A 910 -11.05 13.96 -61.10
C VAL A 910 -11.58 13.78 -62.52
N THR A 911 -10.78 14.18 -63.51
CA THR A 911 -11.01 13.88 -64.92
C THR A 911 -10.96 12.37 -65.15
N MET A 912 -12.12 11.79 -65.46
CA MET A 912 -12.26 10.38 -65.86
C MET A 912 -11.59 10.13 -67.22
N THR A 913 -10.27 9.96 -67.20
CA THR A 913 -9.48 9.59 -68.38
C THR A 913 -8.98 8.16 -68.19
N THR A 914 -9.45 7.26 -69.07
CA THR A 914 -8.91 5.91 -69.30
C THR A 914 -9.06 4.89 -68.17
N ILE A 915 -10.14 4.10 -68.21
CA ILE A 915 -10.11 2.69 -67.75
C ILE A 915 -10.73 1.80 -68.83
N THR A 916 -9.88 1.35 -69.77
CA THR A 916 -10.17 0.24 -70.68
C THR A 916 -9.56 -1.03 -70.07
N GLY A 917 -10.38 -1.86 -69.42
CA GLY A 917 -9.96 -3.20 -68.99
C GLY A 917 -10.44 -3.65 -67.61
N ARG A 918 -11.11 -4.81 -67.59
CA ARG A 918 -11.52 -5.66 -66.45
C ARG A 918 -12.67 -5.15 -65.54
N ARG A 919 -13.73 -6.00 -65.51
CA ARG A 919 -14.81 -6.16 -64.50
C ARG A 919 -15.66 -4.92 -64.17
N SER A 920 -16.52 -4.59 -65.13
CA SER A 920 -17.63 -3.61 -65.09
C SER A 920 -18.65 -3.76 -63.93
N HIS A 921 -18.68 -4.88 -63.18
CA HIS A 921 -19.77 -5.15 -62.24
C HIS A 921 -19.55 -4.64 -60.80
N GLU A 922 -18.30 -4.56 -60.33
CA GLU A 922 -17.98 -4.11 -58.95
C GLU A 922 -17.75 -2.60 -58.89
N VAL A 923 -17.08 -2.01 -59.90
CA VAL A 923 -16.90 -0.55 -60.03
C VAL A 923 -18.26 0.16 -60.15
N ARG A 924 -19.25 -0.46 -60.83
CA ARG A 924 -20.63 0.03 -60.87
C ARG A 924 -21.34 -0.04 -59.52
N GLY A 925 -20.97 -0.98 -58.64
CA GLY A 925 -21.49 -1.05 -57.27
C GLY A 925 -21.00 0.11 -56.42
N ALA A 926 -19.68 0.34 -56.42
CA ALA A 926 -19.05 1.45 -55.70
C ALA A 926 -19.56 2.82 -56.18
N LEU A 927 -19.63 3.06 -57.51
CA LEU A 927 -20.19 4.32 -58.05
C LEU A 927 -21.70 4.48 -57.78
N ARG A 928 -22.47 3.38 -57.66
CA ARG A 928 -23.90 3.46 -57.30
C ARG A 928 -24.12 3.77 -55.81
N GLY A 929 -23.18 3.42 -54.93
CA GLY A 929 -23.17 3.88 -53.54
C GLY A 929 -23.11 5.41 -53.47
N ALA A 930 -22.18 6.01 -54.23
CA ALA A 930 -22.00 7.46 -54.37
C ALA A 930 -23.15 8.19 -55.12
N LEU A 931 -24.15 7.46 -55.62
CA LEU A 931 -25.34 8.01 -56.31
C LEU A 931 -26.63 7.90 -55.47
N ARG A 932 -26.56 7.45 -54.21
CA ARG A 932 -27.69 7.56 -53.28
C ARG A 932 -27.81 9.01 -52.82
N GLY A 933 -28.95 9.64 -53.12
CA GLY A 933 -29.18 11.04 -52.78
C GLY A 933 -29.19 11.28 -51.27
N ARG A 934 -28.32 12.17 -50.80
CA ARG A 934 -28.28 12.66 -49.41
C ARG A 934 -29.58 13.38 -49.06
N THR A 935 -30.21 13.02 -47.96
CA THR A 935 -31.40 13.75 -47.47
C THR A 935 -31.01 14.72 -46.35
N VAL A 936 -31.35 16.00 -46.49
CA VAL A 936 -31.19 17.02 -45.44
C VAL A 936 -32.57 17.49 -45.01
N ARG A 937 -33.00 17.13 -43.80
CA ARG A 937 -34.24 17.60 -43.18
C ARG A 937 -33.92 18.63 -42.10
N LEU A 938 -34.55 19.80 -42.18
CA LEU A 938 -34.48 20.87 -41.19
C LEU A 938 -35.90 21.16 -40.70
N GLU A 939 -36.17 21.04 -39.42
CA GLU A 939 -37.51 21.18 -38.84
C GLU A 939 -37.50 22.15 -37.64
N GLY A 940 -38.10 23.33 -37.80
CA GLY A 940 -38.07 24.38 -36.78
C GLY A 940 -36.68 24.97 -36.50
N VAL A 941 -35.71 24.76 -37.40
CA VAL A 941 -34.31 25.16 -37.20
C VAL A 941 -34.16 26.68 -37.27
N GLN A 942 -33.39 27.24 -36.32
CA GLN A 942 -33.10 28.67 -36.23
C GLN A 942 -31.61 28.91 -36.54
N ILE A 943 -31.31 29.69 -37.58
CA ILE A 943 -29.94 30.06 -37.98
C ILE A 943 -29.79 31.58 -37.84
N SER A 944 -28.73 32.05 -37.19
CA SER A 944 -28.40 33.48 -37.11
C SER A 944 -26.91 33.75 -37.03
N GLY A 945 -26.49 34.99 -37.31
CA GLY A 945 -25.09 35.41 -37.18
C GLY A 945 -24.15 34.76 -38.21
N VAL A 946 -24.61 34.44 -39.40
CA VAL A 946 -23.82 33.81 -40.47
C VAL A 946 -23.78 34.65 -41.73
N GLN A 947 -22.82 34.42 -42.61
CA GLN A 947 -22.82 35.00 -43.95
C GLN A 947 -23.75 34.23 -44.90
N LYS A 948 -23.83 32.91 -44.75
CA LYS A 948 -24.62 32.00 -45.59
C LYS A 948 -25.46 31.10 -44.67
N GLY A 949 -26.77 31.01 -44.90
CA GLY A 949 -27.68 30.23 -44.05
C GLY A 949 -27.55 28.73 -44.27
N VAL A 950 -28.30 28.20 -45.23
CA VAL A 950 -28.30 26.79 -45.65
C VAL A 950 -27.69 26.66 -47.04
N HIS A 951 -26.76 25.72 -47.22
CA HIS A 951 -26.11 25.45 -48.50
C HIS A 951 -26.14 23.94 -48.80
N VAL A 952 -26.71 23.53 -49.94
CA VAL A 952 -26.81 22.12 -50.35
C VAL A 952 -26.32 21.90 -51.79
N THR A 953 -25.42 20.94 -51.99
CA THR A 953 -24.83 20.59 -53.31
C THR A 953 -24.58 19.08 -53.50
N ARG A 954 -24.44 18.66 -54.78
CA ARG A 954 -24.00 17.33 -55.25
C ARG A 954 -24.78 16.14 -54.65
N GLY A 955 -26.06 16.04 -54.98
CA GLY A 955 -26.86 14.82 -54.84
C GLY A 955 -27.89 14.86 -53.71
N GLY A 956 -29.16 14.57 -54.03
CA GLY A 956 -30.21 14.31 -53.03
C GLY A 956 -31.23 15.44 -52.82
N THR A 957 -31.78 15.55 -51.62
CA THR A 957 -32.94 16.39 -51.30
C THR A 957 -32.71 17.30 -50.09
N LEU A 958 -33.33 18.48 -50.13
CA LEU A 958 -33.49 19.39 -48.99
C LEU A 958 -34.98 19.50 -48.64
N THR A 959 -35.31 19.41 -47.35
CA THR A 959 -36.64 19.77 -46.83
C THR A 959 -36.43 20.66 -45.61
N MET A 960 -36.97 21.88 -45.63
CA MET A 960 -36.98 22.79 -44.49
C MET A 960 -38.41 23.18 -44.13
N ASN A 961 -38.90 22.71 -42.99
CA ASN A 961 -40.26 22.95 -42.51
C ASN A 961 -40.19 23.77 -41.22
N GLN A 962 -40.77 24.97 -41.24
CA GLN A 962 -40.72 25.93 -40.14
C GLN A 962 -39.29 26.41 -39.79
N GLY A 963 -39.19 27.55 -39.11
CA GLY A 963 -37.92 28.10 -38.65
C GLY A 963 -37.48 29.37 -39.41
N SER A 964 -36.27 29.81 -39.11
CA SER A 964 -35.79 31.15 -39.49
C SER A 964 -34.30 31.17 -39.82
N ILE A 965 -33.94 31.91 -40.87
CA ILE A 965 -32.56 32.12 -41.31
C ILE A 965 -32.26 33.62 -41.32
N GLU A 966 -31.35 34.05 -40.46
CA GLU A 966 -30.77 35.39 -40.47
C GLU A 966 -29.33 35.36 -40.98
N PHE A 967 -29.02 36.13 -42.03
CA PHE A 967 -27.68 36.22 -42.60
C PHE A 967 -27.21 37.66 -42.85
N LYS A 968 -25.89 37.82 -43.01
CA LYS A 968 -25.18 39.09 -43.15
C LYS A 968 -24.35 39.18 -44.44
N GLY A 969 -24.04 40.39 -44.86
CA GLY A 969 -23.20 40.70 -46.02
C GLY A 969 -23.82 40.31 -47.36
N ASN A 970 -22.93 39.98 -48.32
CA ASN A 970 -23.30 39.63 -49.69
C ASN A 970 -23.65 38.14 -49.89
N GLY A 971 -23.87 37.39 -48.81
CA GLY A 971 -24.15 35.96 -48.87
C GLY A 971 -25.61 35.63 -49.22
N TYR A 972 -26.16 34.58 -48.63
CA TYR A 972 -27.53 34.15 -48.93
C TYR A 972 -28.21 33.42 -47.79
N GLY A 973 -29.55 33.40 -47.82
CA GLY A 973 -30.38 32.60 -46.91
C GLY A 973 -30.29 31.11 -47.23
N VAL A 974 -30.71 30.71 -48.43
CA VAL A 974 -30.69 29.31 -48.88
C VAL A 974 -30.06 29.20 -50.27
N TYR A 975 -29.11 28.28 -50.44
CA TYR A 975 -28.50 27.93 -51.72
C TYR A 975 -28.71 26.45 -52.04
N VAL A 976 -29.21 26.18 -53.25
CA VAL A 976 -29.41 24.84 -53.81
C VAL A 976 -28.62 24.75 -55.11
N GLY A 977 -27.58 23.91 -55.14
CA GLY A 977 -26.69 23.79 -56.30
C GLY A 977 -26.90 22.55 -57.16
N LYS A 978 -26.04 22.40 -58.17
CA LYS A 978 -26.05 21.28 -59.12
C LYS A 978 -26.02 19.93 -58.38
N GLY A 979 -26.85 19.00 -58.85
CA GLY A 979 -26.99 17.65 -58.32
C GLY A 979 -28.09 17.47 -57.27
N VAL A 980 -28.63 18.54 -56.67
CA VAL A 980 -29.84 18.43 -55.83
C VAL A 980 -31.05 18.18 -56.75
N THR A 981 -31.93 17.25 -56.37
CA THR A 981 -33.13 16.88 -57.14
C THR A 981 -34.40 17.53 -56.61
N LYS A 982 -34.48 17.76 -55.29
CA LYS A 982 -35.64 18.40 -54.65
C LYS A 982 -35.21 19.36 -53.54
N ALA A 983 -35.87 20.51 -53.44
CA ALA A 983 -35.72 21.44 -52.33
C ALA A 983 -37.08 22.03 -51.91
N ASP A 984 -37.66 21.54 -50.83
CA ASP A 984 -38.95 22.03 -50.30
C ASP A 984 -38.72 22.93 -49.09
N LEU A 985 -39.23 24.16 -49.11
CA LEU A 985 -39.24 25.09 -47.97
C LEU A 985 -40.69 25.45 -47.64
N THR A 986 -41.14 25.13 -46.42
CA THR A 986 -42.51 25.39 -45.96
C THR A 986 -42.51 26.23 -44.68
N ASN A 987 -43.23 27.36 -44.67
CA ASN A 987 -43.32 28.29 -43.52
C ASN A 987 -41.94 28.75 -42.99
N VAL A 988 -41.01 29.06 -43.90
CA VAL A 988 -39.63 29.48 -43.57
C VAL A 988 -39.51 31.00 -43.67
N THR A 989 -38.89 31.62 -42.68
CA THR A 989 -38.53 33.06 -42.72
C THR A 989 -37.04 33.23 -43.04
N VAL A 990 -36.71 34.07 -44.02
CA VAL A 990 -35.34 34.39 -44.44
C VAL A 990 -35.14 35.91 -44.36
N THR A 991 -34.14 36.35 -43.60
CA THR A 991 -33.85 37.77 -43.39
C THR A 991 -32.38 38.08 -43.61
N GLY A 992 -32.09 38.96 -44.56
CA GLY A 992 -30.79 39.63 -44.64
C GLY A 992 -30.76 40.84 -43.69
N LYS A 993 -29.64 41.10 -43.01
CA LYS A 993 -29.48 42.28 -42.15
C LYS A 993 -28.91 43.51 -42.86
N ASP A 994 -28.10 43.30 -43.88
CA ASP A 994 -27.32 44.38 -44.52
C ASP A 994 -27.92 44.85 -45.85
N ASN A 995 -29.18 44.46 -46.15
CA ASN A 995 -29.90 44.79 -47.39
C ASN A 995 -29.18 44.34 -48.68
N LYS A 996 -28.32 43.32 -48.53
CA LYS A 996 -27.41 42.76 -49.54
C LYS A 996 -27.62 41.25 -49.63
N GLY A 997 -26.90 40.59 -50.56
CA GLY A 997 -27.02 39.16 -50.77
C GLY A 997 -28.38 38.72 -51.33
N VAL A 998 -28.69 37.42 -51.21
CA VAL A 998 -29.87 36.80 -51.84
C VAL A 998 -30.69 35.98 -50.86
N GLY A 999 -32.02 36.09 -50.87
CA GLY A 999 -32.89 35.25 -50.03
C GLY A 999 -32.74 33.76 -50.37
N VAL A 1000 -33.06 33.41 -51.62
CA VAL A 1000 -32.93 32.03 -52.14
C VAL A 1000 -32.17 32.01 -53.48
N TYR A 1001 -31.19 31.11 -53.60
CA TYR A 1001 -30.33 30.96 -54.77
C TYR A 1001 -30.45 29.53 -55.35
N ALA A 1002 -31.17 29.39 -56.46
CA ALA A 1002 -31.57 28.12 -57.07
C ALA A 1002 -30.74 27.83 -58.34
N MET A 1003 -29.64 27.10 -58.16
CA MET A 1003 -28.67 26.72 -59.19
C MET A 1003 -28.64 25.19 -59.39
N GLY A 1004 -29.83 24.57 -59.40
CA GLY A 1004 -30.01 23.13 -59.62
C GLY A 1004 -29.56 22.66 -61.00
N GLY A 1005 -29.95 21.44 -61.36
CA GLY A 1005 -29.92 20.98 -62.76
C GLY A 1005 -31.32 20.94 -63.36
N ARG A 1006 -31.44 20.63 -64.65
CA ARG A 1006 -32.71 20.58 -65.41
C ARG A 1006 -33.85 19.75 -64.79
N THR A 1007 -33.55 18.81 -63.89
CA THR A 1007 -34.53 17.95 -63.19
C THR A 1007 -34.77 18.35 -61.74
N MET A 1008 -34.24 19.49 -61.29
CA MET A 1008 -34.41 19.97 -59.91
C MET A 1008 -35.79 20.62 -59.76
N VAL A 1009 -36.50 20.27 -58.69
CA VAL A 1009 -37.76 20.90 -58.29
C VAL A 1009 -37.55 21.63 -56.96
N MET A 1010 -37.73 22.95 -56.96
CA MET A 1010 -37.73 23.77 -55.76
C MET A 1010 -39.15 24.24 -55.45
N THR A 1011 -39.64 23.97 -54.25
CA THR A 1011 -40.97 24.35 -53.77
C THR A 1011 -40.84 25.33 -52.61
N LEU A 1012 -41.45 26.50 -52.70
CA LEU A 1012 -41.50 27.53 -51.66
C LEU A 1012 -42.95 27.79 -51.25
N THR A 1013 -43.38 27.31 -50.09
CA THR A 1013 -44.76 27.45 -49.59
C THR A 1013 -44.79 28.28 -48.31
N ASP A 1014 -45.57 29.37 -48.30
CA ASP A 1014 -45.66 30.32 -47.18
C ASP A 1014 -44.29 30.86 -46.71
N VAL A 1015 -43.37 31.08 -47.65
CA VAL A 1015 -42.01 31.56 -47.38
C VAL A 1015 -41.99 33.09 -47.31
N LYS A 1016 -41.30 33.62 -46.30
CA LYS A 1016 -41.16 35.07 -46.06
C LYS A 1016 -39.71 35.48 -46.22
N ILE A 1017 -39.39 36.29 -47.23
CA ILE A 1017 -38.06 36.84 -47.48
C ILE A 1017 -38.06 38.35 -47.22
N SER A 1018 -37.06 38.89 -46.51
CA SER A 1018 -36.92 40.32 -46.26
C SER A 1018 -35.46 40.76 -46.08
N GLY A 1019 -35.18 42.05 -46.26
CA GLY A 1019 -33.84 42.63 -45.98
C GLY A 1019 -32.70 42.13 -46.89
N VAL A 1020 -33.02 41.64 -48.08
CA VAL A 1020 -32.05 41.09 -49.05
C VAL A 1020 -31.91 41.96 -50.30
N GLY A 1021 -30.75 41.91 -50.94
CA GLY A 1021 -30.49 42.64 -52.19
C GLY A 1021 -31.26 42.04 -53.39
N MET A 1022 -31.41 40.72 -53.43
CA MET A 1022 -32.28 40.01 -54.37
C MET A 1022 -33.15 39.00 -53.61
N GLY A 1023 -34.44 38.92 -53.92
CA GLY A 1023 -35.36 38.00 -53.24
C GLY A 1023 -35.05 36.54 -53.56
N ILE A 1024 -35.30 36.14 -54.79
CA ILE A 1024 -35.04 34.80 -55.32
C ILE A 1024 -34.29 34.91 -56.65
N PHE A 1025 -33.24 34.10 -56.83
CA PHE A 1025 -32.47 34.01 -58.06
C PHE A 1025 -32.38 32.55 -58.51
N ALA A 1026 -33.00 32.21 -59.65
CA ALA A 1026 -32.98 30.87 -60.23
C ALA A 1026 -32.37 30.87 -61.62
N ALA A 1027 -31.33 30.05 -61.86
CA ALA A 1027 -30.63 30.02 -63.15
C ALA A 1027 -29.96 28.66 -63.50
N GLY A 1028 -30.23 27.58 -62.76
CA GLY A 1028 -29.65 26.25 -63.02
C GLY A 1028 -30.45 25.36 -63.98
N GLY A 1029 -31.63 25.81 -64.39
CA GLY A 1029 -32.67 25.00 -65.02
C GLY A 1029 -33.52 24.22 -64.01
N GLY A 1030 -34.65 23.68 -64.47
CA GLY A 1030 -35.62 22.95 -63.64
C GLY A 1030 -36.84 23.79 -63.25
N MET A 1031 -37.59 23.33 -62.24
CA MET A 1031 -38.84 23.95 -61.80
C MET A 1031 -38.65 24.71 -60.48
N LEU A 1032 -39.12 25.96 -60.44
CA LEU A 1032 -39.24 26.76 -59.22
C LEU A 1032 -40.73 27.05 -59.00
N ALA A 1033 -41.36 26.37 -58.04
CA ALA A 1033 -42.72 26.67 -57.59
C ALA A 1033 -42.67 27.54 -56.34
N ILE A 1034 -43.39 28.66 -56.36
CA ILE A 1034 -43.63 29.55 -55.23
C ILE A 1034 -45.15 29.61 -55.03
N GLY A 1035 -45.62 29.32 -53.82
CA GLY A 1035 -47.04 29.23 -53.50
C GLY A 1035 -47.34 29.52 -52.04
N GLY A 1036 -48.59 29.29 -51.65
CA GLY A 1036 -49.14 29.79 -50.38
C GLY A 1036 -49.13 31.32 -50.34
N THR A 1037 -49.25 31.87 -49.13
CA THR A 1037 -49.23 33.31 -48.83
C THR A 1037 -47.80 33.90 -48.77
N SER A 1038 -46.92 33.42 -49.66
CA SER A 1038 -45.50 33.78 -49.68
C SER A 1038 -45.30 35.28 -49.90
N THR A 1039 -44.30 35.85 -49.22
CA THR A 1039 -43.95 37.29 -49.30
C THR A 1039 -42.47 37.47 -49.57
N ILE A 1040 -42.12 38.07 -50.72
CA ILE A 1040 -40.74 38.24 -51.19
C ILE A 1040 -40.37 39.72 -51.19
N GLY A 1041 -39.76 40.18 -50.09
CA GLY A 1041 -39.22 41.53 -49.94
C GLY A 1041 -37.77 41.62 -50.44
N PHE A 1042 -37.48 42.59 -51.30
CA PHE A 1042 -36.13 42.84 -51.83
C PHE A 1042 -35.77 44.34 -51.83
N GLN A 1043 -34.47 44.63 -51.85
CA GLN A 1043 -33.95 45.99 -51.78
C GLN A 1043 -33.02 46.42 -52.91
N GLY A 1044 -32.54 45.50 -53.74
CA GLY A 1044 -31.68 45.79 -54.89
C GLY A 1044 -32.34 45.41 -56.21
N LYS A 1045 -31.66 44.57 -57.00
CA LYS A 1045 -31.96 44.37 -58.43
C LYS A 1045 -33.29 43.69 -58.71
N TYR A 1046 -33.56 42.55 -58.07
CA TYR A 1046 -34.65 41.64 -58.47
C TYR A 1046 -35.42 41.07 -57.29
N GLY A 1047 -36.75 41.08 -57.37
CA GLY A 1047 -37.63 40.32 -56.46
C GLY A 1047 -37.54 38.83 -56.75
N VAL A 1048 -37.88 38.44 -57.98
CA VAL A 1048 -37.70 37.07 -58.50
C VAL A 1048 -37.00 37.14 -59.86
N TYR A 1049 -35.87 36.44 -60.01
CA TYR A 1049 -35.15 36.28 -61.27
C TYR A 1049 -35.29 34.84 -61.78
N VAL A 1050 -35.76 34.69 -63.02
CA VAL A 1050 -35.94 33.43 -63.74
C VAL A 1050 -35.01 33.40 -64.95
N GLY A 1051 -33.92 32.65 -64.83
CA GLY A 1051 -32.91 32.48 -65.87
C GLY A 1051 -33.25 31.40 -66.90
N LYS A 1052 -32.29 31.15 -67.78
CA LYS A 1052 -32.39 30.17 -68.86
C LYS A 1052 -32.69 28.75 -68.35
N ASP A 1053 -33.54 28.05 -69.09
CA ASP A 1053 -34.01 26.68 -68.82
C ASP A 1053 -34.79 26.49 -67.50
N VAL A 1054 -35.15 27.57 -66.78
CA VAL A 1054 -35.99 27.53 -65.59
C VAL A 1054 -37.45 27.74 -65.94
N MET A 1055 -38.33 26.90 -65.38
CA MET A 1055 -39.78 27.08 -65.35
C MET A 1055 -40.18 27.58 -63.95
N GLY A 1056 -40.44 28.87 -63.83
CA GLY A 1056 -40.98 29.49 -62.62
C GLY A 1056 -42.49 29.45 -62.60
N GLU A 1057 -43.08 28.94 -61.53
CA GLU A 1057 -44.49 29.08 -61.18
C GLU A 1057 -44.56 29.92 -59.90
N VAL A 1058 -45.29 31.02 -59.93
CA VAL A 1058 -45.42 31.97 -58.82
C VAL A 1058 -46.91 32.22 -58.59
N ALA A 1059 -47.46 31.51 -57.60
CA ALA A 1059 -48.85 31.54 -57.23
C ALA A 1059 -49.06 32.35 -55.93
N MET A 1060 -50.10 33.18 -55.87
CA MET A 1060 -50.61 33.88 -54.67
C MET A 1060 -49.57 34.67 -53.86
N THR A 1061 -48.46 35.05 -54.49
CA THR A 1061 -47.27 35.61 -53.82
C THR A 1061 -47.28 37.14 -53.88
N THR A 1062 -46.88 37.79 -52.78
CA THR A 1062 -46.63 39.24 -52.76
C THR A 1062 -45.13 39.52 -52.89
N ILE A 1063 -44.73 40.21 -53.95
CA ILE A 1063 -43.34 40.65 -54.18
C ILE A 1063 -43.28 42.16 -53.92
N THR A 1064 -42.46 42.59 -52.96
CA THR A 1064 -42.40 43.99 -52.53
C THR A 1064 -40.99 44.57 -52.59
N GLY A 1065 -40.85 45.72 -53.25
CA GLY A 1065 -39.62 46.51 -53.22
C GLY A 1065 -39.55 47.39 -51.97
N SER A 1066 -38.32 47.69 -51.51
CA SER A 1066 -38.01 48.70 -50.50
C SER A 1066 -36.60 49.25 -50.75
N GLY A 1067 -36.24 50.44 -50.24
CA GLY A 1067 -34.90 51.02 -50.48
C GLY A 1067 -34.61 51.29 -51.96
N GLU A 1068 -33.46 50.79 -52.47
CA GLU A 1068 -33.06 50.97 -53.88
C GLU A 1068 -34.03 50.27 -54.86
N ALA A 1069 -34.71 49.18 -54.45
CA ALA A 1069 -35.68 48.49 -55.29
C ALA A 1069 -36.88 49.36 -55.69
N VAL A 1070 -37.20 50.39 -54.89
CA VAL A 1070 -38.23 51.40 -55.23
C VAL A 1070 -37.73 52.37 -56.32
N ARG A 1071 -36.40 52.54 -56.44
CA ARG A 1071 -35.74 53.47 -57.37
C ARG A 1071 -35.34 52.82 -58.70
N SER A 1072 -34.79 51.61 -58.67
CA SER A 1072 -34.22 50.93 -59.85
C SER A 1072 -34.59 49.43 -60.00
N GLY A 1073 -35.05 48.78 -58.92
CA GLY A 1073 -35.30 47.33 -58.89
C GLY A 1073 -36.49 46.85 -59.71
N THR A 1074 -36.41 45.61 -60.19
CA THR A 1074 -37.47 44.92 -60.93
C THR A 1074 -38.17 43.87 -60.07
N GLY A 1075 -39.50 43.84 -60.03
CA GLY A 1075 -40.28 42.83 -59.31
C GLY A 1075 -40.02 41.41 -59.83
N VAL A 1076 -40.26 41.18 -61.12
CA VAL A 1076 -39.97 39.90 -61.80
C VAL A 1076 -39.08 40.11 -63.02
N TYR A 1077 -37.99 39.36 -63.13
CA TYR A 1077 -37.06 39.41 -64.26
C TYR A 1077 -36.93 38.05 -64.92
N VAL A 1078 -37.12 37.98 -66.24
CA VAL A 1078 -37.07 36.72 -67.02
C VAL A 1078 -36.05 36.85 -68.16
N ASN A 1079 -35.09 35.91 -68.20
CA ASN A 1079 -34.04 35.89 -69.22
C ASN A 1079 -33.72 34.45 -69.66
N GLY A 1080 -34.34 34.03 -70.75
CA GLY A 1080 -34.22 32.71 -71.39
C GLY A 1080 -35.11 31.62 -70.80
N GLY A 1081 -35.95 31.92 -69.80
CA GLY A 1081 -36.80 30.97 -69.09
C GLY A 1081 -38.30 31.13 -69.36
N ALA A 1082 -39.12 30.41 -68.60
CA ALA A 1082 -40.57 30.54 -68.59
C ALA A 1082 -41.07 30.92 -67.18
N ALA A 1083 -42.04 31.83 -67.08
CA ALA A 1083 -42.63 32.25 -65.80
C ALA A 1083 -44.17 32.32 -65.85
N TRP A 1084 -44.85 31.56 -64.99
CA TRP A 1084 -46.30 31.67 -64.76
C TRP A 1084 -46.55 32.40 -63.43
N LEU A 1085 -47.27 33.51 -63.47
CA LEU A 1085 -47.57 34.39 -62.34
C LEU A 1085 -49.09 34.39 -62.08
N GLY A 1086 -49.59 33.48 -61.25
CA GLY A 1086 -51.01 33.39 -60.89
C GLY A 1086 -51.31 34.11 -59.58
N GLY A 1087 -52.27 35.04 -59.53
CA GLY A 1087 -52.64 35.74 -58.29
C GLY A 1087 -51.51 36.58 -57.66
N THR A 1088 -50.43 36.82 -58.40
CA THR A 1088 -49.21 37.47 -57.89
C THR A 1088 -49.39 38.99 -57.82
N THR A 1089 -48.98 39.58 -56.70
CA THR A 1089 -49.00 41.03 -56.48
C THR A 1089 -47.59 41.59 -56.44
N LEU A 1090 -47.25 42.47 -57.36
CA LEU A 1090 -46.03 43.29 -57.34
C LEU A 1090 -46.36 44.65 -56.75
N LYS A 1091 -45.63 45.09 -55.72
CA LYS A 1091 -45.86 46.40 -55.06
C LYS A 1091 -44.55 47.11 -54.73
N SER A 1092 -44.54 48.44 -54.79
CA SER A 1092 -43.41 49.26 -54.37
C SER A 1092 -42.10 48.95 -55.12
N VAL A 1093 -42.23 48.57 -56.39
CA VAL A 1093 -41.09 48.28 -57.29
C VAL A 1093 -40.89 49.43 -58.28
N ALA A 1094 -39.65 49.68 -58.70
CA ALA A 1094 -39.38 50.66 -59.75
C ALA A 1094 -39.87 50.13 -61.10
N LYS A 1095 -39.55 48.88 -61.42
CA LYS A 1095 -39.96 48.19 -62.65
C LYS A 1095 -40.83 47.00 -62.24
N GLY A 1096 -42.02 46.86 -62.81
CA GLY A 1096 -42.90 45.73 -62.48
C GLY A 1096 -42.28 44.41 -62.93
N MET A 1097 -42.21 44.21 -64.23
CA MET A 1097 -41.70 43.01 -64.87
C MET A 1097 -40.82 43.35 -66.07
N THR A 1098 -39.71 42.62 -66.23
CA THR A 1098 -38.82 42.74 -67.39
C THR A 1098 -38.54 41.37 -67.97
N VAL A 1099 -38.75 41.21 -69.27
CA VAL A 1099 -38.54 39.97 -70.02
C VAL A 1099 -37.58 40.27 -71.17
N GLU A 1100 -36.33 39.87 -71.03
CA GLU A 1100 -35.33 40.06 -72.10
C GLU A 1100 -35.47 38.99 -73.19
N ASN A 1101 -35.74 37.76 -72.78
CA ASN A 1101 -36.08 36.62 -73.63
C ASN A 1101 -36.88 35.63 -72.78
N GLY A 1102 -37.91 34.99 -73.33
CA GLY A 1102 -38.65 33.94 -72.63
C GLY A 1102 -40.15 33.89 -72.91
N ILE A 1103 -40.87 33.16 -72.06
CA ILE A 1103 -42.32 33.05 -72.09
C ILE A 1103 -42.86 33.45 -70.72
N VAL A 1104 -43.82 34.38 -70.67
CA VAL A 1104 -44.50 34.76 -69.43
C VAL A 1104 -46.00 34.61 -69.58
N VAL A 1105 -46.66 34.11 -68.54
CA VAL A 1105 -48.11 34.10 -68.38
C VAL A 1105 -48.44 34.74 -67.03
N MET A 1106 -49.25 35.80 -66.98
CA MET A 1106 -49.73 36.40 -65.74
C MET A 1106 -51.26 36.37 -65.71
N GLN A 1107 -51.84 35.88 -64.62
CA GLN A 1107 -53.28 35.67 -64.46
C GLN A 1107 -53.76 36.17 -63.11
N ASN A 1108 -54.88 36.91 -63.06
CA ASN A 1108 -55.50 37.42 -61.82
C ASN A 1108 -54.54 38.22 -60.92
N GLY A 1109 -53.56 38.89 -61.51
CA GLY A 1109 -52.43 39.51 -60.81
C GLY A 1109 -52.51 41.03 -60.72
N VAL A 1110 -51.65 41.62 -59.89
CA VAL A 1110 -51.58 43.08 -59.69
C VAL A 1110 -50.15 43.59 -59.86
N ILE A 1111 -49.95 44.68 -60.60
CA ILE A 1111 -48.65 45.36 -60.74
C ILE A 1111 -48.76 46.82 -60.28
N LYS A 1112 -48.09 47.19 -59.19
CA LYS A 1112 -47.94 48.58 -58.74
C LYS A 1112 -46.48 49.01 -58.82
N PHE A 1113 -46.18 50.00 -59.66
CA PHE A 1113 -44.82 50.44 -59.95
C PHE A 1113 -44.66 51.97 -59.93
N HIS A 1114 -43.43 52.44 -59.71
CA HIS A 1114 -43.11 53.88 -59.58
C HIS A 1114 -42.08 54.38 -60.61
N GLY A 1115 -41.32 53.49 -61.24
CA GLY A 1115 -40.20 53.80 -62.13
C GLY A 1115 -40.55 53.65 -63.62
N GLU A 1116 -39.62 53.08 -64.39
CA GLU A 1116 -39.65 53.12 -65.88
C GLU A 1116 -40.84 52.38 -66.50
N HIS A 1117 -41.19 51.18 -66.01
CA HIS A 1117 -42.23 50.38 -66.68
C HIS A 1117 -42.95 49.36 -65.80
N GLY A 1118 -44.21 49.08 -66.16
CA GLY A 1118 -45.02 48.00 -65.59
C GLY A 1118 -44.59 46.64 -66.14
N VAL A 1119 -44.53 46.50 -67.46
CA VAL A 1119 -44.03 45.32 -68.18
C VAL A 1119 -43.15 45.78 -69.35
N LEU A 1120 -41.93 45.26 -69.44
CA LEU A 1120 -41.06 45.40 -70.61
C LEU A 1120 -40.80 44.03 -71.25
N LEU A 1121 -41.01 43.91 -72.56
CA LEU A 1121 -40.66 42.73 -73.35
C LEU A 1121 -39.69 43.11 -74.48
N LYS A 1122 -38.51 42.47 -74.54
CA LYS A 1122 -37.53 42.63 -75.63
C LYS A 1122 -37.53 41.47 -76.63
N GLN A 1123 -37.77 40.25 -76.16
CA GLN A 1123 -37.82 39.05 -77.00
C GLN A 1123 -38.75 38.00 -76.36
N GLY A 1124 -39.46 37.23 -77.19
CA GLY A 1124 -40.35 36.17 -76.72
C GLY A 1124 -41.82 36.60 -76.57
N ASN A 1125 -42.57 35.96 -75.68
CA ASN A 1125 -44.02 36.12 -75.55
C ASN A 1125 -44.43 36.44 -74.11
N ALA A 1126 -45.36 37.38 -73.92
CA ALA A 1126 -46.02 37.61 -72.63
C ALA A 1126 -47.54 37.59 -72.80
N LEU A 1127 -48.23 36.72 -72.04
CA LEU A 1127 -49.69 36.64 -71.96
C LEU A 1127 -50.16 37.20 -70.62
N LEU A 1128 -51.04 38.19 -70.63
CA LEU A 1128 -51.57 38.87 -69.45
C LEU A 1128 -53.10 38.76 -69.46
N VAL A 1129 -53.70 38.12 -68.46
CA VAL A 1129 -55.16 37.90 -68.38
C VAL A 1129 -55.70 38.31 -67.02
N ASN A 1130 -56.70 39.19 -66.97
CA ASN A 1130 -57.25 39.72 -65.71
C ASN A 1130 -56.14 40.32 -64.82
N VAL A 1131 -55.46 41.36 -65.32
CA VAL A 1131 -54.31 41.97 -64.62
C VAL A 1131 -54.59 43.45 -64.36
N GLY A 1132 -54.61 43.81 -63.07
CA GLY A 1132 -54.70 45.19 -62.63
C GLY A 1132 -53.31 45.83 -62.55
N MET A 1133 -53.12 47.00 -63.15
CA MET A 1133 -51.87 47.75 -63.11
C MET A 1133 -52.13 49.18 -62.63
N LYS A 1134 -51.26 49.67 -61.75
CA LYS A 1134 -51.34 51.03 -61.23
C LYS A 1134 -49.97 51.69 -61.23
N TYR A 1135 -49.90 52.91 -61.75
CA TYR A 1135 -48.72 53.74 -61.60
C TYR A 1135 -48.84 54.58 -60.34
N GLU A 1136 -47.81 54.53 -59.49
CA GLU A 1136 -47.77 55.24 -58.21
C GLU A 1136 -46.53 56.19 -58.15
N GLY A 1137 -45.94 56.52 -59.30
CA GLY A 1137 -44.77 57.38 -59.43
C GLY A 1137 -45.06 58.78 -59.98
N ASN A 1138 -43.99 59.46 -60.43
CA ASN A 1138 -44.03 60.85 -60.91
C ASN A 1138 -43.37 61.08 -62.30
N ASN A 1139 -42.87 60.03 -62.97
CA ASN A 1139 -42.28 60.13 -64.30
C ASN A 1139 -43.39 60.12 -65.38
N ALA A 1140 -43.40 61.11 -66.26
CA ALA A 1140 -44.34 61.20 -67.37
C ALA A 1140 -44.09 60.15 -68.47
N ASP A 1141 -42.84 59.72 -68.63
CA ASP A 1141 -42.41 58.74 -69.65
C ASP A 1141 -42.54 57.28 -69.18
N ALA A 1142 -42.97 57.05 -67.94
CA ALA A 1142 -43.17 55.72 -67.39
C ALA A 1142 -44.24 54.95 -68.19
N THR A 1143 -43.98 53.71 -68.59
CA THR A 1143 -44.87 52.96 -69.50
C THR A 1143 -45.49 51.73 -68.83
N PHE A 1144 -46.80 51.54 -68.92
CA PHE A 1144 -47.45 50.32 -68.40
C PHE A 1144 -47.04 49.07 -69.20
N LEU A 1145 -47.22 49.07 -70.52
CA LEU A 1145 -46.84 47.98 -71.43
C LEU A 1145 -45.83 48.47 -72.47
N LYS A 1146 -44.55 48.15 -72.28
CA LYS A 1146 -43.43 48.55 -73.14
C LYS A 1146 -42.92 47.35 -73.95
N VAL A 1147 -42.78 47.52 -75.27
CA VAL A 1147 -42.14 46.53 -76.14
C VAL A 1147 -41.00 47.20 -76.91
N ASP A 1148 -39.79 46.67 -76.73
CA ASP A 1148 -38.58 47.15 -77.39
C ASP A 1148 -37.86 45.96 -78.03
N ALA A 1149 -38.31 45.59 -79.23
CA ALA A 1149 -37.87 44.37 -79.89
C ALA A 1149 -36.42 44.48 -80.39
N THR A 1150 -35.57 43.54 -79.99
CA THR A 1150 -34.21 43.41 -80.54
C THR A 1150 -34.22 42.67 -81.89
N GLU A 1151 -33.33 43.04 -82.82
CA GLU A 1151 -33.24 42.38 -84.13
C GLU A 1151 -32.98 40.87 -84.01
N GLY A 1152 -33.85 40.06 -84.64
CA GLY A 1152 -33.75 38.59 -84.58
C GLY A 1152 -35.04 37.85 -84.97
N VAL A 1153 -35.00 36.51 -84.90
CA VAL A 1153 -36.05 35.62 -85.42
C VAL A 1153 -37.32 35.59 -84.56
N ASN A 1154 -37.20 35.84 -83.25
CA ASN A 1154 -38.31 35.82 -82.29
C ASN A 1154 -38.79 37.24 -81.97
N LYS A 1155 -39.83 37.72 -82.68
CA LYS A 1155 -40.45 39.02 -82.39
C LYS A 1155 -41.09 39.04 -81.00
N ALA A 1156 -40.87 40.13 -80.25
CA ALA A 1156 -41.53 40.39 -78.98
C ALA A 1156 -43.05 40.57 -79.15
N ASP A 1157 -43.85 39.78 -78.43
CA ASP A 1157 -45.32 39.75 -78.55
C ASP A 1157 -45.99 39.77 -77.16
N ILE A 1158 -46.69 40.87 -76.83
CA ILE A 1158 -47.55 40.96 -75.64
C ILE A 1158 -49.01 40.74 -76.04
N LYS A 1159 -49.68 39.77 -75.43
CA LYS A 1159 -51.12 39.51 -75.57
C LYS A 1159 -51.82 39.77 -74.25
N GLY A 1160 -52.80 40.66 -74.26
CA GLY A 1160 -53.56 41.10 -73.09
C GLY A 1160 -55.05 40.85 -73.23
N ALA A 1161 -55.69 40.37 -72.16
CA ALA A 1161 -57.14 40.28 -72.05
C ALA A 1161 -57.59 40.74 -70.65
N LEU A 1162 -58.63 41.58 -70.55
CA LEU A 1162 -59.13 42.08 -69.24
C LEU A 1162 -58.01 42.76 -68.43
N ILE A 1163 -57.26 43.68 -69.03
CA ILE A 1163 -56.26 44.47 -68.33
C ILE A 1163 -56.90 45.78 -67.88
N GLU A 1164 -56.67 46.17 -66.63
CA GLU A 1164 -57.07 47.48 -66.10
C GLU A 1164 -55.80 48.28 -65.77
N ILE A 1165 -55.68 49.48 -66.32
CA ILE A 1165 -54.55 50.39 -66.10
C ILE A 1165 -55.09 51.69 -65.48
N ASP A 1166 -54.56 52.09 -64.32
CA ASP A 1166 -54.77 53.40 -63.70
C ASP A 1166 -53.45 54.19 -63.64
N GLY A 1167 -53.32 55.18 -64.53
CA GLY A 1167 -52.16 56.08 -64.62
C GLY A 1167 -52.15 57.23 -63.60
N GLN A 1168 -53.24 57.50 -62.90
CA GLN A 1168 -53.37 58.64 -61.97
C GLN A 1168 -52.99 60.02 -62.57
N GLY A 1169 -53.24 60.21 -63.88
CA GLY A 1169 -52.87 61.40 -64.66
C GLY A 1169 -51.44 61.38 -65.22
N LYS A 1170 -50.74 60.24 -65.15
CA LYS A 1170 -49.30 60.10 -65.41
C LYS A 1170 -49.00 58.83 -66.21
N GLY A 1171 -47.86 58.82 -66.90
CA GLY A 1171 -47.36 57.67 -67.66
C GLY A 1171 -48.10 57.37 -68.98
N LEU A 1172 -47.51 56.47 -69.77
CA LEU A 1172 -47.98 56.01 -71.08
C LEU A 1172 -48.59 54.60 -70.94
N GLY A 1173 -49.76 54.36 -71.54
CA GLY A 1173 -50.42 53.05 -71.49
C GLY A 1173 -49.65 51.96 -72.23
N VAL A 1174 -49.52 52.09 -73.54
CA VAL A 1174 -48.80 51.14 -74.39
C VAL A 1174 -47.74 51.86 -75.21
N HIS A 1175 -46.51 51.34 -75.21
CA HIS A 1175 -45.41 51.87 -76.02
C HIS A 1175 -44.72 50.75 -76.81
N VAL A 1176 -44.67 50.87 -78.14
CA VAL A 1176 -44.12 49.83 -79.03
C VAL A 1176 -43.03 50.40 -79.93
N MET A 1177 -41.86 49.76 -79.91
CA MET A 1177 -40.69 50.10 -80.72
C MET A 1177 -40.17 48.90 -81.52
N ASN A 1178 -39.36 49.19 -82.54
CA ASN A 1178 -38.47 48.24 -83.23
C ASN A 1178 -39.15 46.98 -83.81
N GLY A 1179 -40.44 47.06 -84.16
CA GLY A 1179 -41.19 45.98 -84.81
C GLY A 1179 -41.79 44.93 -83.86
N GLY A 1180 -41.86 45.23 -82.56
CA GLY A 1180 -42.62 44.45 -81.59
C GLY A 1180 -44.14 44.47 -81.83
N ARG A 1181 -44.88 43.60 -81.13
CA ARG A 1181 -46.34 43.50 -81.21
C ARG A 1181 -46.98 43.57 -79.83
N VAL A 1182 -48.13 44.24 -79.77
CA VAL A 1182 -49.04 44.23 -78.62
C VAL A 1182 -50.46 44.02 -79.15
N MET A 1183 -51.18 43.05 -78.58
CA MET A 1183 -52.59 42.76 -78.87
C MET A 1183 -53.38 42.81 -77.58
N LEU A 1184 -54.37 43.70 -77.49
CA LEU A 1184 -55.18 43.90 -76.28
C LEU A 1184 -56.66 43.65 -76.59
N LYS A 1185 -57.35 42.93 -75.70
CA LYS A 1185 -58.79 42.66 -75.75
C LYS A 1185 -59.44 43.07 -74.43
N ASN A 1186 -60.54 43.83 -74.49
CA ASN A 1186 -61.28 44.31 -73.31
C ASN A 1186 -60.34 44.94 -72.26
N THR A 1187 -59.48 45.87 -72.69
CA THR A 1187 -58.50 46.56 -71.82
C THR A 1187 -58.95 47.98 -71.55
N VAL A 1188 -58.88 48.40 -70.29
CA VAL A 1188 -59.21 49.76 -69.83
C VAL A 1188 -57.91 50.52 -69.57
N LEU A 1189 -57.73 51.66 -70.23
CA LEU A 1189 -56.62 52.60 -70.02
C LEU A 1189 -57.17 53.87 -69.36
N ALA A 1190 -57.26 53.89 -68.03
CA ALA A 1190 -57.75 55.03 -67.26
C ALA A 1190 -56.60 55.96 -66.85
N ASN A 1191 -56.86 57.27 -66.90
CA ASN A 1191 -55.99 58.30 -66.33
C ASN A 1191 -54.51 58.27 -66.81
N VAL A 1192 -54.24 57.90 -68.07
CA VAL A 1192 -52.89 57.91 -68.66
C VAL A 1192 -52.64 59.17 -69.49
N VAL A 1193 -51.38 59.60 -69.62
CA VAL A 1193 -50.96 60.78 -70.42
C VAL A 1193 -51.11 60.51 -71.92
N LYS A 1194 -50.79 59.31 -72.36
CA LYS A 1194 -51.12 58.80 -73.71
C LYS A 1194 -51.59 57.35 -73.61
N GLY A 1195 -52.62 56.99 -74.37
CA GLY A 1195 -53.14 55.62 -74.41
C GLY A 1195 -52.18 54.64 -75.08
N VAL A 1196 -51.84 54.91 -76.35
CA VAL A 1196 -50.96 54.06 -77.17
C VAL A 1196 -50.01 54.95 -77.97
N ASP A 1197 -48.73 54.59 -78.00
CA ASP A 1197 -47.66 55.28 -78.73
C ASP A 1197 -46.80 54.22 -79.47
N VAL A 1198 -46.54 54.41 -80.77
CA VAL A 1198 -45.88 53.41 -81.63
C VAL A 1198 -44.84 54.09 -82.50
N PHE A 1199 -43.57 53.69 -82.35
CA PHE A 1199 -42.45 54.32 -83.03
C PHE A 1199 -41.85 53.41 -84.12
N PHE A 1200 -41.93 53.85 -85.38
CA PHE A 1200 -41.35 53.16 -86.53
C PHE A 1200 -39.98 53.76 -86.91
N ARG A 1201 -38.90 53.00 -86.72
CA ARG A 1201 -37.56 53.39 -87.18
C ARG A 1201 -37.40 53.07 -88.67
N ARG A 1202 -37.66 54.06 -89.54
CA ARG A 1202 -37.53 53.92 -91.00
C ARG A 1202 -36.08 54.19 -91.43
N TYR A 1203 -35.35 53.16 -91.84
CA TYR A 1203 -34.08 53.33 -92.55
C TYR A 1203 -34.33 53.91 -93.94
N VAL A 1204 -33.63 55.00 -94.27
CA VAL A 1204 -33.49 55.50 -95.65
C VAL A 1204 -32.02 55.86 -95.85
N SER A 1205 -31.29 55.02 -96.58
CA SER A 1205 -29.96 55.34 -97.10
C SER A 1205 -30.09 55.60 -98.58
N PHE A 1206 -29.81 56.82 -99.04
CA PHE A 1206 -29.50 57.07 -100.45
C PHE A 1206 -28.39 58.13 -100.58
N ILE A 1207 -27.52 57.85 -101.54
CA ILE A 1207 -26.24 58.52 -101.84
C ILE A 1207 -26.49 59.70 -102.79
N PHE A 1208 -25.71 60.79 -102.68
CA PHE A 1208 -25.01 61.41 -103.83
C PHE A 1208 -24.02 62.50 -103.37
N ALA A 1209 -22.85 62.55 -104.03
CA ALA A 1209 -21.79 63.53 -103.75
C ALA A 1209 -21.38 64.27 -105.05
N PHE A 1210 -21.45 65.60 -105.02
CA PHE A 1210 -20.93 66.65 -105.93
C PHE A 1210 -21.23 67.97 -105.15
N ALA A 1211 -20.42 69.04 -105.07
CA ALA A 1211 -19.23 69.54 -105.78
C ALA A 1211 -18.59 70.67 -104.91
N PHE A 1212 -17.32 71.12 -105.01
CA PHE A 1212 -16.08 70.63 -105.64
C PHE A 1212 -14.87 71.39 -105.01
N CYS A 1213 -13.71 70.73 -104.86
CA CYS A 1213 -12.32 71.27 -104.79
C CYS A 1213 -11.84 72.42 -103.84
N PHE A 1214 -10.68 72.17 -103.20
CA PHE A 1214 -9.63 73.11 -102.68
C PHE A 1214 -9.97 73.99 -101.44
N LEU A 1215 -9.18 74.06 -100.34
CA LEU A 1215 -7.89 73.47 -99.87
C LEU A 1215 -8.15 72.55 -98.62
N ARG A 1216 -7.54 71.35 -98.46
CA ARG A 1216 -6.19 71.04 -97.89
C ARG A 1216 -5.99 71.52 -96.44
N ASP A 1217 -5.54 70.73 -95.44
CA ASP A 1217 -4.90 69.40 -95.32
C ASP A 1217 -5.17 68.85 -93.87
N VAL A 1218 -5.01 67.57 -93.45
CA VAL A 1218 -4.58 66.29 -94.06
C VAL A 1218 -5.11 65.04 -93.27
N CYS A 1219 -5.16 63.89 -93.94
CA CYS A 1219 -5.22 62.46 -93.55
C CYS A 1219 -5.68 61.92 -92.16
N LEU A 1220 -6.64 60.98 -92.23
CA LEU A 1220 -6.70 59.73 -91.45
C LEU A 1220 -5.38 58.94 -91.51
N TYR A 1221 -5.07 58.14 -90.48
CA TYR A 1221 -4.42 56.83 -90.69
C TYR A 1221 -4.94 55.75 -89.72
N SER A 1222 -4.85 54.50 -90.15
CA SER A 1222 -5.53 53.31 -89.60
C SER A 1222 -4.81 52.61 -88.43
N ILE A 1223 -5.44 51.54 -87.91
CA ILE A 1223 -4.90 50.25 -87.40
C ILE A 1223 -5.56 49.88 -86.04
N PHE A 1224 -6.37 48.82 -85.86
CA PHE A 1224 -6.25 47.35 -86.05
C PHE A 1224 -5.35 46.61 -85.04
N TYR A 1225 -5.97 45.85 -84.12
CA TYR A 1225 -5.38 44.76 -83.31
C TYR A 1225 -4.24 45.17 -82.32
N LEU A 1226 -3.75 44.34 -81.37
CA LEU A 1226 -3.86 42.88 -81.13
C LEU A 1226 -3.62 42.55 -79.63
N ILE A 1227 -4.08 41.37 -79.18
CA ILE A 1227 -3.49 40.50 -78.13
C ILE A 1227 -3.46 40.94 -76.64
N ASP A 1228 -4.27 40.23 -75.84
CA ASP A 1228 -3.82 39.18 -74.89
C ASP A 1228 -2.68 39.42 -73.87
N LEU A 1229 -3.09 39.24 -72.60
CA LEU A 1229 -2.58 38.21 -71.67
C LEU A 1229 -1.27 38.43 -70.87
N PHE A 1230 -1.27 37.86 -69.65
CA PHE A 1230 -0.22 37.79 -68.62
C PHE A 1230 0.26 39.12 -67.98
N PHE A 1231 -0.02 39.41 -66.71
CA PHE A 1231 0.43 38.79 -65.44
C PHE A 1231 1.83 39.19 -64.96
N LEU A 1232 1.91 39.27 -63.62
CA LEU A 1232 3.08 39.15 -62.74
C LEU A 1232 3.94 40.41 -62.46
N PHE A 1233 4.53 40.37 -61.25
CA PHE A 1233 5.51 41.28 -60.62
C PHE A 1233 4.97 42.65 -60.10
N TRP A 1234 5.17 43.02 -58.83
CA TRP A 1234 5.77 42.28 -57.72
C TRP A 1234 5.31 42.79 -56.33
N GLY A 1235 5.43 41.92 -55.33
CA GLY A 1235 5.24 42.24 -53.93
C GLY A 1235 6.15 41.36 -53.06
N MET A 1236 7.47 41.54 -53.21
CA MET A 1236 8.45 40.96 -52.28
C MET A 1236 9.42 42.04 -51.80
N CYS A 1237 9.63 42.05 -50.49
CA CYS A 1237 10.69 42.75 -49.76
C CYS A 1237 10.95 44.23 -50.09
N LEU A 1238 10.49 45.12 -49.20
CA LEU A 1238 11.43 46.08 -48.62
C LEU A 1238 11.08 46.41 -47.16
N ALA A 1239 11.64 45.63 -46.23
CA ALA A 1239 11.75 46.01 -44.83
C ALA A 1239 13.19 46.47 -44.55
N LEU A 1240 13.60 47.60 -45.13
CA LEU A 1240 14.77 48.40 -44.72
C LEU A 1240 14.91 49.68 -45.56
N PHE A 1241 14.14 50.73 -45.23
CA PHE A 1241 14.72 52.07 -45.00
C PHE A 1241 13.71 53.09 -44.39
N ILE A 1242 14.14 53.67 -43.26
CA ILE A 1242 13.90 55.04 -42.78
C ILE A 1242 12.47 55.50 -42.36
N ARG A 1243 12.32 55.56 -41.02
CA ARG A 1243 11.83 56.67 -40.14
C ARG A 1243 10.52 57.42 -40.46
N LEU A 1244 9.55 57.20 -39.57
CA LEU A 1244 8.66 58.18 -38.86
C LEU A 1244 7.71 57.29 -38.00
N LEU A 1245 7.46 57.47 -36.69
CA LEU A 1245 7.84 58.48 -35.70
C LEU A 1245 7.28 59.90 -35.89
N CYS A 1246 5.98 59.98 -36.13
CA CYS A 1246 5.04 60.82 -35.37
C CYS A 1246 3.70 60.07 -35.27
#